data_AF-A0A9P1FR00-F1
#
_entry.id   AF-A0A9P1FR00-F1
#
_cell.length_a   1.000
_cell.length_b   1.000
_cell.length_c   1.000
_cell.angle_alpha   90.00
_cell.angle_beta   90.00
_cell.angle_gamma   90.00
#
_symmetry.space_group_name_H-M   'P 1'
#
loop_
_entity.id
_entity.type
_entity.pdbx_description
1 polymer ?
#
loop_
_entity_poly.entity_id
_entity_poly.type
_entity_poly.pdbx_seq_one_letter_code
_entity_poly.pdbx_strand_id
1 'polypeptide(L)'
;MEQQPDFKVGGYDDAAHLKFCSSGVQKCARCKWATYKTQWQKDLPWIDSKVDMETGQWGIGCRLCHDSQQVSPEVMSKFPVSRHHFARFEVSSGEIRMARFRKHAGSPAHRTAVSLASGKVSLPEMEGFCPTHAEWMSVLEHSKPNDCPADITDVGNRGKVHMMRWCLSEAIRQAQRAFMQDALCVSLQQDARGRRFLVRFRAVNSKLKVCTGTLQLTKITYSPDTPGAQGIRQMTLKALENFCRPSTPPSYSGLTSEGKQEKETDYTLLRHLTQKVECMAADAAADEQLALRDLAGISGPNVVELQEVMSQAFPNLKVLGKDRAHAAQRMLSRPWSADAVLKEVVGHFVEKPQSIARLINNSEAVKDLYGNFRKKTDELVPISKNIRDLAFAPQRYSSESKVLARLVLTWDAVLGVLTALPEIRGRTLTEGNACLETLAFLTPEKALLLAMLADAALELHRVVRAFDAEECDESELPYELDRYRSVIRKLFIEGVCLHVGLTKLMLKHLDKQKLLLSAGFRCTFGGPGTVTQDVKSNCLKRMAAYVVVTESVLEGEFPSFQLVSSLRVFSLSDSSRTQKQLESGERNNCLEKIAEAIGIDSEALKFEFQHFHAIAEKMAGVEGMQNFAAWSAAIARTSKSRMHSAEAIIPALARLGCWSCSSSGVERGLGAAQNLKQLGQSQDDHVTGEETLLILHQDASSHDQKTLIAAAKDLWVKNCSRVRSSGQTKRVQRWDTGIQRKRLKDGEAGFLQGCQLVNDELAKSSSSTSLPKTLTTADKIAEVFGEKQLREIAFSNEKEKKARIEELLLGVVRREDITPEIVALAEEYAGKVAKIQRERNNDQKVIQNKVSQKAAAWSDDLPIYADPACNAVLPDSAVLAPNLHSGRIFVVSDPCNCNEEVRFMAGLVGGLLASKDFVESKGVRGVALAFKPAIKTKRHVFVTPAFMRRHAQLCTEFSSILQLQDCNFQLLNRASLQDMIGKLNVSRARQLLILRSDAGDEVFPEAVRLVFTLSEAVDHFVFCAEDKSRSRSGIAATY
;
A
#
# COMPACT_ATOMS: atom_id res chain seq x y z
N MET A 1 -18.60 71.59 34.19
CA MET A 1 -18.36 72.20 32.86
C MET A 1 -16.89 72.58 32.83
N GLU A 2 -16.05 71.74 32.25
CA GLU A 2 -14.62 72.05 32.04
C GLU A 2 -14.31 71.90 30.54
N GLN A 3 -13.55 72.86 30.05
CA GLN A 3 -13.32 73.17 28.64
C GLN A 3 -12.54 72.05 27.93
N GLN A 4 -13.03 71.63 26.76
CA GLN A 4 -12.25 70.82 25.82
C GLN A 4 -11.24 71.71 25.08
N PRO A 5 -9.99 71.27 24.88
CA PRO A 5 -9.03 71.99 24.05
C PRO A 5 -9.34 71.76 22.56
N ASP A 6 -9.48 72.87 21.84
CA ASP A 6 -9.70 72.93 20.40
C ASP A 6 -8.37 72.72 19.66
N PHE A 7 -8.18 71.54 19.07
CA PHE A 7 -7.05 71.24 18.18
C PHE A 7 -7.57 71.00 16.77
N LYS A 8 -7.51 72.04 15.94
CA LYS A 8 -7.88 71.97 14.52
C LYS A 8 -6.84 71.18 13.72
N VAL A 9 -7.19 69.96 13.31
CA VAL A 9 -6.49 69.22 12.27
C VAL A 9 -7.00 69.69 10.91
N GLY A 10 -6.09 70.07 10.01
CA GLY A 10 -6.38 70.78 8.76
C GLY A 10 -7.47 70.14 7.89
N GLY A 11 -8.62 70.79 7.81
CA GLY A 11 -9.73 70.41 6.95
C GLY A 11 -9.63 71.09 5.59
N TYR A 12 -9.51 70.31 4.52
CA TYR A 12 -9.84 70.79 3.17
C TYR A 12 -11.36 70.77 2.97
N ASP A 13 -11.91 71.65 2.13
CA ASP A 13 -13.35 71.79 1.94
C ASP A 13 -13.97 70.55 1.24
N ASP A 14 -14.58 69.67 2.04
CA ASP A 14 -15.31 68.48 1.57
C ASP A 14 -16.49 68.88 0.65
N ALA A 15 -17.07 70.08 0.80
CA ALA A 15 -18.13 70.59 -0.06
C ALA A 15 -17.60 71.05 -1.43
N ALA A 16 -16.39 71.60 -1.48
CA ALA A 16 -15.70 71.90 -2.73
C ALA A 16 -15.36 70.61 -3.50
N HIS A 17 -14.89 69.55 -2.81
CA HIS A 17 -14.61 68.27 -3.48
C HIS A 17 -15.87 67.63 -4.09
N LEU A 18 -17.02 67.71 -3.40
CA LEU A 18 -18.29 67.21 -3.93
C LEU A 18 -18.75 67.95 -5.20
N LYS A 19 -18.40 69.25 -5.34
CA LYS A 19 -18.74 70.05 -6.54
C LYS A 19 -17.83 69.78 -7.74
N PHE A 20 -16.55 69.47 -7.53
CA PHE A 20 -15.53 69.39 -8.60
C PHE A 20 -14.95 67.98 -8.84
N CYS A 21 -15.54 66.92 -8.26
CA CYS A 21 -15.02 65.56 -8.41
C CYS A 21 -15.20 65.02 -9.85
N SER A 22 -14.07 64.78 -10.53
CA SER A 22 -14.01 64.24 -11.90
C SER A 22 -14.54 62.80 -12.05
N SER A 23 -14.66 62.05 -10.96
CA SER A 23 -15.14 60.66 -10.96
C SER A 23 -16.66 60.53 -10.82
N GLY A 24 -17.39 61.61 -10.54
CA GLY A 24 -18.83 61.62 -10.24
C GLY A 24 -19.17 61.41 -8.76
N VAL A 25 -20.30 61.99 -8.31
CA VAL A 25 -20.75 61.95 -6.91
C VAL A 25 -20.88 60.49 -6.42
N GLN A 26 -20.32 60.20 -5.24
CA GLN A 26 -20.19 58.88 -4.60
C GLN A 26 -19.32 57.81 -5.29
N LYS A 27 -18.64 58.11 -6.41
CA LYS A 27 -17.81 57.10 -7.09
C LYS A 27 -16.37 57.01 -6.57
N CYS A 28 -15.83 58.07 -5.97
CA CYS A 28 -14.53 58.03 -5.29
C CYS A 28 -14.67 57.90 -3.76
N ALA A 29 -13.61 57.43 -3.10
CA ALA A 29 -13.58 57.23 -1.64
C ALA A 29 -13.87 58.52 -0.86
N ARG A 30 -13.37 59.65 -1.36
CA ARG A 30 -13.54 60.97 -0.72
C ARG A 30 -14.96 61.51 -0.83
N CYS A 31 -15.65 61.31 -1.96
CA CYS A 31 -17.08 61.62 -2.07
C CYS A 31 -17.92 60.78 -1.10
N LYS A 32 -17.63 59.48 -0.99
CA LYS A 32 -18.33 58.59 -0.03
C LYS A 32 -18.09 59.04 1.41
N TRP A 33 -16.86 59.39 1.78
CA TRP A 33 -16.56 59.97 3.09
C TRP A 33 -17.35 61.25 3.32
N ALA A 34 -17.25 62.23 2.41
CA ALA A 34 -17.95 63.50 2.55
C ALA A 34 -19.48 63.35 2.69
N THR A 35 -20.10 62.38 2.00
CA THR A 35 -21.54 62.12 2.11
C THR A 35 -21.93 61.43 3.43
N TYR A 36 -21.12 60.49 3.92
CA TYR A 36 -21.48 59.66 5.08
C TYR A 36 -20.74 60.01 6.38
N LYS A 37 -19.83 60.99 6.37
CA LYS A 37 -18.96 61.40 7.49
C LYS A 37 -19.72 61.53 8.80
N THR A 38 -20.83 62.28 8.80
CA THR A 38 -21.63 62.53 10.01
C THR A 38 -22.20 61.25 10.61
N GLN A 39 -22.66 60.32 9.76
CA GLN A 39 -23.17 59.03 10.21
C GLN A 39 -22.02 58.12 10.69
N TRP A 40 -20.90 58.12 9.98
CA TRP A 40 -19.76 57.26 10.27
C TRP A 40 -19.02 57.67 11.54
N GLN A 41 -18.90 58.98 11.80
CA GLN A 41 -18.34 59.51 13.04
C GLN A 41 -19.31 59.34 14.23
N LYS A 42 -20.63 59.29 13.99
CA LYS A 42 -21.60 58.92 15.03
C LYS A 42 -21.46 57.45 15.44
N ASP A 43 -21.25 56.55 14.47
CA ASP A 43 -21.04 55.11 14.72
C ASP A 43 -19.65 54.81 15.29
N LEU A 44 -18.61 55.51 14.84
CA LEU A 44 -17.21 55.31 15.20
C LEU A 44 -16.52 56.66 15.44
N PRO A 45 -16.57 57.24 16.65
CA PRO A 45 -16.09 58.61 16.94
C PRO A 45 -14.60 58.86 16.70
N TRP A 46 -13.82 57.81 16.54
CA TRP A 46 -12.37 57.85 16.32
C TRP A 46 -11.97 57.85 14.84
N ILE A 47 -12.92 57.68 13.91
CA ILE A 47 -12.63 57.67 12.48
C ILE A 47 -12.48 59.10 11.97
N ASP A 48 -11.43 59.37 11.23
CA ASP A 48 -11.17 60.70 10.68
C ASP A 48 -10.43 60.61 9.34
N SER A 49 -10.33 61.73 8.63
CA SER A 49 -9.59 61.82 7.37
C SER A 49 -8.45 62.81 7.47
N LYS A 50 -7.34 62.52 6.79
CA LYS A 50 -6.17 63.40 6.72
C LYS A 50 -5.70 63.51 5.27
N VAL A 51 -5.14 64.65 4.92
CA VAL A 51 -4.33 64.82 3.70
C VAL A 51 -2.89 64.89 4.16
N ASP A 52 -2.04 64.06 3.57
CA ASP A 52 -0.61 64.15 3.73
C ASP A 52 -0.11 65.40 2.97
N MET A 53 0.53 66.32 3.69
CA MET A 53 0.98 67.60 3.14
C MET A 53 2.22 67.45 2.24
N GLU A 54 2.97 66.35 2.37
CA GLU A 54 4.15 66.07 1.54
C GLU A 54 3.77 65.37 0.22
N THR A 55 2.83 64.42 0.29
CA THR A 55 2.44 63.61 -0.88
C THR A 55 1.15 64.09 -1.55
N GLY A 56 0.41 65.02 -0.93
CA GLY A 56 -0.90 65.49 -1.39
C GLY A 56 -2.01 64.42 -1.33
N GLN A 57 -1.72 63.24 -0.77
CA GLN A 57 -2.65 62.12 -0.76
C GLN A 57 -3.67 62.24 0.38
N TRP A 58 -4.95 62.07 0.05
CA TRP A 58 -6.05 62.02 1.00
C TRP A 58 -6.34 60.58 1.41
N GLY A 59 -6.58 60.33 2.70
CA GLY A 59 -7.07 59.05 3.18
C GLY A 59 -7.75 59.09 4.54
N ILE A 60 -8.41 57.98 4.89
CA ILE A 60 -9.16 57.80 6.15
C ILE A 60 -8.35 56.94 7.12
N GLY A 61 -8.45 57.22 8.41
CA GLY A 61 -7.71 56.54 9.46
C GLY A 61 -8.43 56.52 10.80
N CYS A 62 -7.72 56.03 11.80
CA CYS A 62 -8.13 56.04 13.20
C CYS A 62 -7.30 57.07 13.96
N ARG A 63 -7.93 58.14 14.41
CA ARG A 63 -7.31 59.22 15.18
C ARG A 63 -6.65 58.69 16.46
N LEU A 64 -7.34 57.84 17.22
CA LEU A 64 -6.79 57.27 18.46
C LEU A 64 -5.49 56.47 18.22
N CYS A 65 -5.44 55.70 17.14
CA CYS A 65 -4.22 54.94 16.80
C CYS A 65 -3.11 55.86 16.28
N HIS A 66 -3.44 56.93 15.56
CA HIS A 66 -2.49 57.96 15.14
C HIS A 66 -1.85 58.65 16.33
N ASP A 67 -2.69 59.16 17.24
CA ASP A 67 -2.24 59.90 18.42
C ASP A 67 -1.41 59.00 19.34
N SER A 68 -1.87 57.76 19.57
CA SER A 68 -1.11 56.78 20.36
C SER A 68 0.22 56.39 19.72
N GLN A 69 0.32 56.40 18.38
CA GLN A 69 1.56 56.15 17.68
C GLN A 69 2.56 57.31 17.82
N GLN A 70 2.08 58.55 17.96
CA GLN A 70 2.95 59.70 18.26
C GLN A 70 3.39 59.72 19.73
N VAL A 71 2.49 59.37 20.65
CA VAL A 71 2.75 59.42 22.11
C VAL A 71 3.58 58.23 22.58
N SER A 72 3.45 57.05 21.97
CA SER A 72 4.17 55.83 22.39
C SER A 72 4.51 54.93 21.19
N PRO A 73 5.45 55.36 20.33
CA PRO A 73 5.81 54.64 19.10
C PRO A 73 6.38 53.23 19.38
N GLU A 74 7.08 53.04 20.49
CA GLU A 74 7.65 51.74 20.90
C GLU A 74 6.58 50.69 21.25
N VAL A 75 5.44 51.12 21.80
CA VAL A 75 4.33 50.22 22.14
C VAL A 75 3.51 49.90 20.89
N MET A 76 3.25 50.91 20.06
CA MET A 76 2.43 50.77 18.87
C MET A 76 3.15 50.05 17.72
N SER A 77 4.48 50.14 17.61
CA SER A 77 5.30 49.43 16.60
C SER A 77 5.33 47.90 16.77
N LYS A 78 4.89 47.37 17.92
CA LYS A 78 4.77 45.92 18.18
C LYS A 78 3.61 45.24 17.45
N PHE A 79 2.79 45.99 16.70
CA PHE A 79 1.65 45.47 15.94
C PHE A 79 1.97 45.39 14.43
N PRO A 80 1.41 44.43 13.67
CA PRO A 80 1.76 44.24 12.26
C PRO A 80 1.52 45.47 11.38
N VAL A 81 2.36 45.64 10.34
CA VAL A 81 2.33 46.73 9.35
C VAL A 81 0.93 47.00 8.78
N SER A 82 0.14 45.94 8.55
CA SER A 82 -1.23 46.04 8.02
C SER A 82 -2.20 46.85 8.89
N ARG A 83 -1.86 47.07 10.17
CA ARG A 83 -2.68 47.80 11.15
C ARG A 83 -2.20 49.24 11.35
N HIS A 84 -0.95 49.55 10.98
CA HIS A 84 -0.40 50.90 10.98
C HIS A 84 -0.99 51.79 9.89
N HIS A 85 -1.49 51.23 8.79
CA HIS A 85 -2.16 51.99 7.73
C HIS A 85 -3.35 52.82 8.25
N PHE A 86 -4.07 52.35 9.28
CA PHE A 86 -5.14 53.12 9.93
C PHE A 86 -4.58 54.28 10.77
N ALA A 87 -3.45 54.09 11.45
CA ALA A 87 -2.79 55.15 12.22
C ALA A 87 -2.12 56.19 11.30
N ARG A 88 -1.77 55.82 10.07
CA ARG A 88 -1.15 56.70 9.07
C ARG A 88 -2.13 57.34 8.08
N PHE A 89 -3.44 57.09 8.22
CA PHE A 89 -4.48 57.61 7.32
C PHE A 89 -4.33 57.18 5.85
N GLU A 90 -3.82 55.97 5.59
CA GLU A 90 -3.53 55.49 4.23
C GLU A 90 -4.72 54.81 3.54
N VAL A 91 -5.93 54.84 4.12
CA VAL A 91 -7.11 54.19 3.50
C VAL A 91 -7.76 55.14 2.48
N SER A 92 -7.39 54.99 1.20
CA SER A 92 -7.76 55.92 0.12
C SER A 92 -8.50 55.30 -1.09
N SER A 93 -8.74 53.99 -1.12
CA SER A 93 -9.31 53.30 -2.29
C SER A 93 -10.84 53.38 -2.43
N GLY A 94 -11.36 53.25 -3.66
CA GLY A 94 -12.78 53.46 -4.04
C GLY A 94 -13.85 52.61 -3.33
N GLU A 95 -13.45 51.61 -2.55
CA GLU A 95 -14.33 50.78 -1.71
C GLU A 95 -14.06 50.95 -0.22
N ILE A 96 -14.24 52.16 0.31
CA ILE A 96 -14.32 52.35 1.76
C ILE A 96 -15.58 51.66 2.32
N ARG A 97 -15.39 50.57 3.08
CA ARG A 97 -16.49 49.78 3.68
C ARG A 97 -16.46 49.89 5.20
N MET A 98 -17.59 50.28 5.82
CA MET A 98 -17.73 50.41 7.28
C MET A 98 -17.37 49.12 8.05
N ALA A 99 -17.64 47.94 7.48
CA ALA A 99 -17.26 46.66 8.07
C ALA A 99 -15.75 46.53 8.34
N ARG A 100 -14.89 47.21 7.54
CA ARG A 100 -13.43 47.21 7.72
C ARG A 100 -13.02 47.99 8.97
N PHE A 101 -13.67 49.13 9.22
CA PHE A 101 -13.44 49.97 10.41
C PHE A 101 -14.03 49.33 11.68
N ARG A 102 -15.20 48.69 11.60
CA ARG A 102 -15.74 47.90 12.72
C ARG A 102 -14.82 46.72 13.10
N LYS A 103 -14.19 46.06 12.13
CA LYS A 103 -13.16 45.03 12.40
C LYS A 103 -11.90 45.63 13.04
N HIS A 104 -11.49 46.84 12.65
CA HIS A 104 -10.37 47.55 13.28
C HIS A 104 -10.66 47.89 14.75
N ALA A 105 -11.88 48.29 15.09
CA ALA A 105 -12.30 48.60 16.47
C ALA A 105 -12.02 47.44 17.45
N GLY A 106 -12.23 46.19 16.98
CA GLY A 106 -11.95 44.99 17.77
C GLY A 106 -10.48 44.55 17.79
N SER A 107 -9.57 45.29 17.14
CA SER A 107 -8.17 44.90 17.03
C SER A 107 -7.38 45.22 18.30
N PRO A 108 -6.37 44.40 18.67
CA PRO A 108 -5.48 44.69 19.80
C PRO A 108 -4.83 46.07 19.73
N ALA A 109 -4.37 46.49 18.54
CA ALA A 109 -3.75 47.81 18.35
C ALA A 109 -4.72 48.95 18.69
N HIS A 110 -5.98 48.84 18.24
CA HIS A 110 -7.01 49.82 18.57
C HIS A 110 -7.38 49.81 20.05
N ARG A 111 -7.53 48.63 20.67
CA ARG A 111 -7.81 48.52 22.11
C ARG A 111 -6.67 49.08 22.97
N THR A 112 -5.43 48.83 22.58
CA THR A 112 -4.25 49.43 23.24
C THR A 112 -4.25 50.94 23.06
N ALA A 113 -4.54 51.46 21.87
CA ALA A 113 -4.67 52.90 21.64
C ALA A 113 -5.81 53.55 22.45
N VAL A 114 -6.95 52.89 22.58
CA VAL A 114 -8.06 53.32 23.44
C VAL A 114 -7.63 53.31 24.92
N SER A 115 -6.90 52.29 25.36
CA SER A 115 -6.38 52.18 26.73
C SER A 115 -5.40 53.30 27.07
N LEU A 116 -4.49 53.60 26.13
CA LEU A 116 -3.53 54.70 26.21
C LEU A 116 -4.25 56.05 26.26
N ALA A 117 -5.23 56.27 25.37
CA ALA A 117 -6.03 57.50 25.34
C ALA A 117 -6.93 57.68 26.58
N SER A 118 -7.29 56.58 27.26
CA SER A 118 -8.13 56.60 28.47
C SER A 118 -7.32 56.62 29.78
N GLY A 119 -5.99 56.69 29.70
CA GLY A 119 -5.10 56.72 30.88
C GLY A 119 -5.03 55.41 31.69
N LYS A 120 -5.65 54.32 31.22
CA LYS A 120 -5.59 53.01 31.89
C LYS A 120 -4.43 52.21 31.33
N VAL A 121 -3.28 52.26 31.99
CA VAL A 121 -2.11 51.44 31.63
C VAL A 121 -2.25 50.07 32.30
N SER A 122 -2.95 49.14 31.64
CA SER A 122 -2.76 47.72 31.89
C SER A 122 -2.35 47.08 30.57
N LEU A 123 -1.05 46.81 30.42
CA LEU A 123 -0.55 45.95 29.37
C LEU A 123 -1.14 44.55 29.62
N PRO A 124 -1.92 43.97 28.68
CA PRO A 124 -2.31 42.58 28.80
C PRO A 124 -1.03 41.74 28.83
N GLU A 125 -0.90 40.88 29.83
CA GLU A 125 0.16 39.88 29.94
C GLU A 125 0.30 39.07 28.63
N MET A 126 1.45 38.42 28.48
CA MET A 126 1.90 37.67 27.29
C MET A 126 1.04 36.45 26.91
N GLU A 127 -0.27 36.46 27.14
CA GLU A 127 -1.22 35.46 26.64
C GLU A 127 -1.53 35.74 25.15
N GLY A 128 -0.94 34.95 24.24
CA GLY A 128 -1.31 35.04 22.81
C GLY A 128 -0.30 34.52 21.79
N PHE A 129 0.85 33.99 22.21
CA PHE A 129 1.82 33.37 21.29
C PHE A 129 1.50 31.92 20.93
N CYS A 130 0.74 31.21 21.78
CA CYS A 130 0.47 29.78 21.62
C CYS A 130 -1.02 29.47 21.84
N PRO A 131 -1.63 28.49 21.13
CA PRO A 131 -2.98 28.02 21.42
C PRO A 131 -3.11 27.53 22.88
N THR A 132 -4.31 27.71 23.44
CA THR A 132 -4.64 27.30 24.79
C THR A 132 -4.57 25.78 24.94
N HIS A 133 -4.37 25.29 26.17
CA HIS A 133 -4.35 23.83 26.43
C HIS A 133 -5.66 23.14 26.00
N ALA A 134 -6.81 23.81 26.19
CA ALA A 134 -8.11 23.30 25.75
C ALA A 134 -8.18 23.15 24.22
N GLU A 135 -7.63 24.11 23.46
CA GLU A 135 -7.56 23.99 22.00
C GLU A 135 -6.69 22.82 21.56
N TRP A 136 -5.54 22.58 22.23
CA TRP A 136 -4.69 21.42 21.93
C TRP A 136 -5.40 20.08 22.21
N MET A 137 -6.11 19.99 23.34
CA MET A 137 -6.92 18.81 23.67
C MET A 137 -8.02 18.60 22.64
N SER A 138 -8.69 19.66 22.21
CA SER A 138 -9.72 19.58 21.17
C SER A 138 -9.16 19.12 19.83
N VAL A 139 -7.99 19.61 19.40
CA VAL A 139 -7.32 19.11 18.20
C VAL A 139 -6.95 17.63 18.32
N LEU A 140 -6.45 17.20 19.47
CA LEU A 140 -6.06 15.80 19.70
C LEU A 140 -7.29 14.87 19.65
N GLU A 141 -8.42 15.27 20.24
CA GLU A 141 -9.68 14.52 20.22
C GLU A 141 -10.25 14.43 18.80
N HIS A 142 -10.34 15.56 18.09
CA HIS A 142 -10.78 15.66 16.69
C HIS A 142 -9.67 15.28 15.68
N SER A 143 -8.69 14.50 16.11
CA SER A 143 -7.72 13.84 15.23
C SER A 143 -7.77 12.33 15.43
N LYS A 144 -8.90 11.78 15.93
CA LYS A 144 -9.14 10.35 16.07
C LYS A 144 -9.76 9.76 14.78
N PRO A 145 -9.65 8.43 14.58
CA PRO A 145 -10.27 7.79 13.42
C PRO A 145 -11.78 8.07 13.35
N ASN A 146 -12.27 8.46 12.17
CA ASN A 146 -13.66 8.86 11.87
C ASN A 146 -14.13 10.21 12.43
N ASP A 147 -13.27 10.96 13.14
CA ASP A 147 -13.55 12.31 13.63
C ASP A 147 -12.35 13.23 13.36
N CYS A 148 -12.19 13.60 12.08
CA CYS A 148 -11.06 14.40 11.61
C CYS A 148 -11.54 15.57 10.72
N PRO A 149 -12.29 16.55 11.26
CA PRO A 149 -12.76 17.69 10.49
C PRO A 149 -11.59 18.59 10.05
N ALA A 150 -11.78 19.29 8.93
CA ALA A 150 -10.80 20.26 8.44
C ALA A 150 -10.73 21.49 9.35
N ASP A 151 -11.89 22.00 9.76
CA ASP A 151 -12.05 23.11 10.70
C ASP A 151 -12.55 22.56 12.03
N ILE A 152 -12.06 23.07 13.16
CA ILE A 152 -12.53 22.69 14.49
C ILE A 152 -13.16 23.92 15.14
N THR A 153 -14.43 23.79 15.52
CA THR A 153 -15.30 24.92 15.89
C THR A 153 -14.73 25.78 17.03
N ASP A 154 -14.17 25.14 18.04
CA ASP A 154 -13.60 25.76 19.24
C ASP A 154 -12.10 26.11 19.10
N VAL A 155 -11.47 25.76 17.98
CA VAL A 155 -10.03 26.00 17.74
C VAL A 155 -9.80 27.00 16.60
N GLY A 156 -10.40 26.79 15.44
CA GLY A 156 -10.27 27.66 14.29
C GLY A 156 -10.27 26.95 12.94
N ASN A 157 -9.85 27.68 11.91
CA ASN A 157 -9.86 27.22 10.53
C ASN A 157 -8.78 26.17 10.22
N ARG A 158 -8.90 25.54 9.05
CA ARG A 158 -8.06 24.45 8.56
C ARG A 158 -6.58 24.73 8.60
N GLY A 159 -6.16 25.97 8.37
CA GLY A 159 -4.75 26.35 8.42
C GLY A 159 -4.20 26.25 9.84
N LYS A 160 -4.94 26.74 10.85
CA LYS A 160 -4.53 26.65 12.25
C LYS A 160 -4.59 25.19 12.73
N VAL A 161 -5.67 24.48 12.43
CA VAL A 161 -5.85 23.07 12.83
C VAL A 161 -4.77 22.18 12.24
N HIS A 162 -4.45 22.34 10.94
CA HIS A 162 -3.41 21.56 10.27
C HIS A 162 -2.02 21.86 10.84
N MET A 163 -1.70 23.12 11.18
CA MET A 163 -0.45 23.47 11.85
C MET A 163 -0.35 22.89 13.26
N MET A 164 -1.46 22.87 14.01
CA MET A 164 -1.51 22.24 15.33
C MET A 164 -1.31 20.71 15.24
N ARG A 165 -1.97 20.04 14.28
CA ARG A 165 -1.77 18.60 14.00
C ARG A 165 -0.31 18.31 13.65
N TRP A 166 0.30 19.14 12.81
CA TRP A 166 1.72 19.03 12.49
C TRP A 166 2.60 19.16 13.75
N CYS A 167 2.38 20.16 14.60
CA CYS A 167 3.15 20.34 15.84
C CYS A 167 3.06 19.12 16.77
N LEU A 168 1.86 18.54 16.92
CA LEU A 168 1.67 17.31 17.71
C LEU A 168 2.41 16.12 17.08
N SER A 169 2.30 15.92 15.76
CA SER A 169 2.99 14.82 15.06
C SER A 169 4.52 14.95 15.11
N GLU A 170 5.05 16.17 14.96
CA GLU A 170 6.48 16.43 14.99
C GLU A 170 7.04 16.33 16.41
N ALA A 171 6.25 16.67 17.44
CA ALA A 171 6.62 16.42 18.84
C ALA A 171 6.78 14.92 19.11
N ILE A 172 5.87 14.08 18.60
CA ILE A 172 5.98 12.61 18.65
C ILE A 172 7.27 12.15 17.96
N ARG A 173 7.53 12.62 16.72
CA ARG A 173 8.75 12.27 15.98
C ARG A 173 10.04 12.72 16.69
N GLN A 174 10.02 13.87 17.37
CA GLN A 174 11.17 14.33 18.16
C GLN A 174 11.46 13.42 19.36
N ALA A 175 10.42 13.01 20.10
CA ALA A 175 10.56 12.06 21.19
C ALA A 175 11.06 10.70 20.67
N GLN A 176 10.54 10.23 19.54
CA GLN A 176 10.96 8.99 18.89
C GLN A 176 12.43 9.05 18.41
N ARG A 177 12.86 10.14 17.78
CA ARG A 177 14.28 10.33 17.39
C ARG A 177 15.21 10.35 18.59
N ALA A 178 14.82 11.04 19.67
CA ALA A 178 15.60 11.06 20.90
C ALA A 178 15.71 9.66 21.53
N PHE A 179 14.63 8.88 21.52
CA PHE A 179 14.65 7.49 21.95
C PHE A 179 15.59 6.63 21.09
N MET A 180 15.52 6.81 19.78
CA MET A 180 16.31 6.06 18.79
C MET A 180 17.82 6.29 18.89
N GLN A 181 18.27 7.39 19.50
CA GLN A 181 19.70 7.63 19.77
C GLN A 181 20.29 6.67 20.80
N ASP A 182 19.47 6.14 21.71
CA ASP A 182 19.85 5.17 22.76
C ASP A 182 19.31 3.75 22.46
N ALA A 183 18.86 3.52 21.21
CA ALA A 183 18.32 2.22 20.83
C ALA A 183 19.43 1.15 20.77
N LEU A 184 19.19 0.03 21.45
CA LEU A 184 20.07 -1.13 21.43
C LEU A 184 19.86 -1.96 20.16
N CYS A 185 18.61 -2.02 19.68
CA CYS A 185 18.20 -2.68 18.43
C CYS A 185 16.93 -2.04 17.86
N VAL A 186 16.77 -2.16 16.54
CA VAL A 186 15.64 -1.63 15.76
C VAL A 186 15.12 -2.73 14.83
N SER A 187 13.79 -2.81 14.71
CA SER A 187 13.07 -3.62 13.74
C SER A 187 12.25 -2.71 12.81
N LEU A 188 12.23 -3.00 11.52
CA LEU A 188 11.42 -2.29 10.53
C LEU A 188 10.30 -3.19 9.99
N GLN A 189 9.15 -2.59 9.70
CA GLN A 189 8.03 -3.26 9.03
C GLN A 189 7.59 -2.40 7.86
N GLN A 190 7.41 -2.99 6.68
CA GLN A 190 6.99 -2.27 5.48
C GLN A 190 5.93 -3.04 4.68
N ASP A 191 5.09 -2.29 3.98
CA ASP A 191 4.08 -2.82 3.05
C ASP A 191 3.66 -1.74 2.04
N ALA A 192 3.17 -2.19 0.89
CA ALA A 192 2.69 -1.39 -0.22
C ALA A 192 1.22 -1.67 -0.52
N ARG A 193 0.37 -0.61 -0.51
CA ARG A 193 -1.04 -0.72 -0.91
C ARG A 193 -1.45 0.38 -1.87
N GLY A 194 -1.79 -0.02 -3.09
CA GLY A 194 -2.13 0.92 -4.17
C GLY A 194 -0.91 1.78 -4.53
N ARG A 195 -0.97 3.10 -4.27
CA ARG A 195 0.13 4.05 -4.46
C ARG A 195 0.80 4.47 -3.15
N ARG A 196 0.58 3.77 -2.04
CA ARG A 196 1.15 4.10 -0.73
C ARG A 196 2.13 3.03 -0.28
N PHE A 197 3.28 3.47 0.19
CA PHE A 197 4.29 2.65 0.83
C PHE A 197 4.50 3.19 2.24
N LEU A 198 4.32 2.34 3.24
CA LEU A 198 4.42 2.71 4.64
C LEU A 198 5.53 1.90 5.29
N VAL A 199 6.40 2.60 6.02
CA VAL A 199 7.43 1.98 6.85
C VAL A 199 7.20 2.38 8.31
N ARG A 200 7.08 1.38 9.19
CA ARG A 200 7.03 1.53 10.64
C ARG A 200 8.29 0.95 11.26
N PHE A 201 8.55 1.33 12.51
CA PHE A 201 9.65 0.80 13.29
C PHE A 201 9.19 0.39 14.70
N ARG A 202 9.98 -0.49 15.29
CA ARG A 202 9.97 -0.83 16.71
C ARG A 202 11.42 -0.84 17.21
N ALA A 203 11.67 -0.22 18.35
CA ALA A 203 13.01 -0.07 18.91
C ALA A 203 13.00 -0.32 20.42
N VAL A 204 14.10 -0.84 20.94
CA VAL A 204 14.29 -1.07 22.38
C VAL A 204 15.63 -0.51 22.82
N ASN A 205 15.66 0.15 23.98
CA ASN A 205 16.88 0.71 24.56
C ASN A 205 17.49 -0.19 25.65
N SER A 206 18.64 0.22 26.19
CA SER A 206 19.35 -0.48 27.27
C SER A 206 18.52 -0.67 28.55
N LYS A 207 17.48 0.16 28.75
CA LYS A 207 16.55 0.08 29.90
C LYS A 207 15.34 -0.82 29.63
N LEU A 208 15.35 -1.59 28.54
CA LEU A 208 14.24 -2.45 28.11
C LEU A 208 12.91 -1.71 27.96
N LYS A 209 12.96 -0.42 27.59
CA LYS A 209 11.77 0.33 27.15
C LYS A 209 11.57 0.09 25.67
N VAL A 210 10.31 0.03 25.24
CA VAL A 210 9.93 -0.15 23.83
C VAL A 210 9.42 1.18 23.29
N CYS A 211 9.83 1.53 22.07
CA CYS A 211 9.29 2.62 21.31
C CYS A 211 8.86 2.11 19.93
N THR A 212 7.64 2.42 19.52
CA THR A 212 7.11 2.11 18.19
C THR A 212 6.70 3.40 17.49
N GLY A 213 6.80 3.44 16.16
CA GLY A 213 6.39 4.61 15.42
C GLY A 213 6.39 4.45 13.92
N THR A 214 5.92 5.51 13.25
CA THR A 214 5.95 5.64 11.79
C THR A 214 7.26 6.28 11.34
N LEU A 215 8.04 5.60 10.48
CA LEU A 215 9.20 6.23 9.82
C LEU A 215 8.73 7.19 8.72
N GLN A 216 7.97 6.64 7.78
CA GLN A 216 7.43 7.43 6.67
C GLN A 216 6.24 6.73 5.99
N LEU A 217 5.25 7.53 5.59
CA LEU A 217 4.29 7.19 4.54
C LEU A 217 4.68 7.93 3.27
N THR A 218 4.96 7.21 2.19
CA THR A 218 5.34 7.82 0.90
C THR A 218 4.46 7.32 -0.24
N LYS A 219 4.44 8.09 -1.34
CA LYS A 219 3.77 7.68 -2.58
C LYS A 219 4.73 6.82 -3.40
N ILE A 220 4.26 5.64 -3.79
CA ILE A 220 4.98 4.79 -4.73
C ILE A 220 5.06 5.53 -6.05
N THR A 221 6.27 5.94 -6.40
CA THR A 221 6.58 6.55 -7.70
C THR A 221 7.25 5.48 -8.54
N TYR A 222 6.48 4.91 -9.46
CA TYR A 222 7.05 4.02 -10.48
C TYR A 222 7.85 4.89 -11.45
N SER A 223 9.16 4.98 -11.24
CA SER A 223 10.06 5.48 -12.26
C SER A 223 10.47 4.33 -13.18
N PRO A 224 10.53 4.53 -14.52
CA PRO A 224 11.22 3.62 -15.42
C PRO A 224 12.66 3.30 -14.98
N ASP A 225 13.28 4.22 -14.22
CA ASP A 225 14.66 4.10 -13.72
C ASP A 225 14.79 3.19 -12.49
N THR A 226 13.71 2.92 -11.74
CA THR A 226 13.76 2.20 -10.45
C THR A 226 12.55 1.27 -10.22
N PRO A 227 12.28 0.28 -11.08
CA PRO A 227 11.15 -0.64 -10.92
C PRO A 227 11.41 -1.73 -9.86
N GLY A 228 10.32 -2.31 -9.34
CA GLY A 228 10.35 -3.53 -8.51
C GLY A 228 11.16 -3.39 -7.21
N ALA A 229 11.94 -4.42 -6.89
CA ALA A 229 12.73 -4.52 -5.66
C ALA A 229 13.67 -3.33 -5.41
N GLN A 230 14.31 -2.80 -6.45
CA GLN A 230 15.23 -1.66 -6.32
C GLN A 230 14.50 -0.38 -5.88
N GLY A 231 13.30 -0.15 -6.42
CA GLY A 231 12.45 0.96 -6.01
C GLY A 231 12.05 0.85 -4.53
N ILE A 232 11.66 -0.35 -4.09
CA ILE A 232 11.32 -0.62 -2.69
C ILE A 232 12.53 -0.35 -1.79
N ARG A 233 13.71 -0.90 -2.13
CA ARG A 233 14.97 -0.65 -1.40
C ARG A 233 15.26 0.85 -1.25
N GLN A 234 15.18 1.61 -2.33
CA GLN A 234 15.42 3.05 -2.28
C GLN A 234 14.37 3.80 -1.43
N MET A 235 13.10 3.43 -1.52
CA MET A 235 12.04 4.01 -0.69
C MET A 235 12.28 3.74 0.79
N THR A 236 12.72 2.54 1.18
CA THR A 236 13.06 2.21 2.57
C THR A 236 14.22 3.04 3.10
N LEU A 237 15.29 3.20 2.31
CA LEU A 237 16.44 4.02 2.71
C LEU A 237 16.08 5.50 2.82
N LYS A 238 15.29 6.01 1.86
CA LYS A 238 14.78 7.38 1.88
C LYS A 238 13.84 7.62 3.05
N ALA A 239 13.08 6.62 3.49
CA ALA A 239 12.26 6.70 4.71
C ALA A 239 13.09 6.91 5.98
N LEU A 240 14.22 6.21 6.11
CA LEU A 240 15.14 6.42 7.22
C LEU A 240 15.80 7.80 7.18
N GLU A 241 16.24 8.24 6.00
CA GLU A 241 16.82 9.57 5.80
C GLU A 241 15.82 10.68 6.18
N ASN A 242 14.59 10.59 5.65
CA ASN A 242 13.52 11.54 5.96
C ASN A 242 13.09 11.50 7.43
N PHE A 243 13.20 10.36 8.11
CA PHE A 243 12.94 10.29 9.55
C PHE A 243 13.98 11.05 10.36
N CYS A 244 15.25 10.97 9.97
CA CYS A 244 16.38 11.67 10.59
C CYS A 244 16.38 13.18 10.28
N ARG A 245 15.50 13.63 9.39
CA ARG A 245 15.28 15.04 9.06
C ARG A 245 14.04 15.56 9.79
N PRO A 246 14.11 16.66 10.56
CA PRO A 246 12.91 17.23 11.15
C PRO A 246 11.99 17.77 10.05
N SER A 247 10.69 17.47 10.14
CA SER A 247 9.73 17.79 9.08
C SER A 247 9.62 19.30 8.86
N THR A 248 9.30 19.71 7.64
CA THR A 248 8.98 21.11 7.32
C THR A 248 7.51 21.38 7.68
N PRO A 249 7.19 22.50 8.35
CA PRO A 249 5.81 22.83 8.70
C PRO A 249 4.96 23.13 7.46
N PRO A 250 3.65 22.83 7.50
CA PRO A 250 2.75 23.10 6.39
C PRO A 250 2.51 24.60 6.20
N SER A 251 2.14 25.01 4.99
CA SER A 251 1.86 26.42 4.69
C SER A 251 0.80 27.01 5.62
N TYR A 252 1.22 27.96 6.45
CA TYR A 252 0.43 28.62 7.47
C TYR A 252 0.76 30.12 7.50
N SER A 253 -0.27 30.97 7.49
CA SER A 253 -0.12 32.44 7.44
C SER A 253 0.61 33.05 8.65
N GLY A 254 0.79 32.27 9.72
CA GLY A 254 1.53 32.68 10.91
C GLY A 254 2.98 32.20 10.94
N LEU A 255 3.49 31.47 9.94
CA LEU A 255 4.87 30.97 9.94
C LEU A 255 5.92 32.09 9.94
N THR A 256 6.95 31.92 10.77
CA THR A 256 8.15 32.78 10.80
C THR A 256 9.06 32.49 9.60
N SER A 257 10.05 33.36 9.36
CA SER A 257 11.09 33.12 8.33
C SER A 257 11.90 31.85 8.63
N GLU A 258 12.22 31.62 9.90
CA GLU A 258 12.92 30.41 10.37
C GLU A 258 12.07 29.15 10.16
N GLY A 259 10.76 29.21 10.42
CA GLY A 259 9.85 28.07 10.19
C GLY A 259 9.72 27.67 8.72
N LYS A 260 10.09 28.54 7.77
CA LYS A 260 10.06 28.25 6.33
C LYS A 260 11.35 27.59 5.81
N GLN A 261 12.42 27.57 6.60
CA GLN A 261 13.68 26.97 6.18
C GLN A 261 13.59 25.45 6.28
N GLU A 262 14.08 24.80 5.23
CA GLU A 262 14.28 23.37 5.21
C GLU A 262 15.40 22.99 6.20
N LYS A 263 15.12 22.01 7.06
CA LYS A 263 16.09 21.54 8.06
C LYS A 263 16.98 20.46 7.46
N GLU A 264 18.20 20.32 7.98
CA GLU A 264 19.15 19.29 7.52
C GLU A 264 18.87 17.92 8.16
N THR A 265 19.37 16.86 7.51
CA THR A 265 19.30 15.48 7.99
C THR A 265 20.36 15.23 9.05
N ASP A 266 19.98 14.61 10.17
CA ASP A 266 20.94 14.12 11.17
C ASP A 266 21.62 12.83 10.67
N TYR A 267 22.76 12.99 10.00
CA TYR A 267 23.55 11.88 9.48
C TYR A 267 24.16 10.99 10.57
N THR A 268 24.33 11.51 11.79
CA THR A 268 24.83 10.72 12.92
C THR A 268 23.76 9.73 13.36
N LEU A 269 22.52 10.20 13.52
CA LEU A 269 21.37 9.34 13.80
C LEU A 269 21.14 8.35 12.66
N LEU A 270 21.21 8.78 11.40
CA LEU A 270 21.03 7.89 10.25
C LEU A 270 22.05 6.74 10.22
N ARG A 271 23.34 7.05 10.46
CA ARG A 271 24.40 6.03 10.58
C ARG A 271 24.16 5.11 11.77
N HIS A 272 23.72 5.64 12.90
CA HIS A 272 23.37 4.82 14.07
C HIS A 272 22.22 3.86 13.74
N LEU A 273 21.13 4.35 13.15
CA LEU A 273 19.97 3.54 12.80
C LEU A 273 20.31 2.42 11.81
N THR A 274 21.06 2.73 10.75
CA THR A 274 21.50 1.71 9.77
C THR A 274 22.32 0.59 10.42
N GLN A 275 23.09 0.89 11.47
CA GLN A 275 23.81 -0.12 12.25
C GLN A 275 22.93 -0.85 13.28
N LYS A 276 21.82 -0.27 13.73
CA LYS A 276 20.94 -0.87 14.76
C LYS A 276 19.75 -1.64 14.21
N VAL A 277 19.45 -1.53 12.91
CA VAL A 277 18.43 -2.36 12.26
C VAL A 277 18.89 -3.81 12.21
N GLU A 278 18.21 -4.67 12.97
CA GLU A 278 18.52 -6.11 13.07
C GLU A 278 17.41 -7.02 12.53
N CYS A 279 16.20 -6.49 12.37
CA CYS A 279 15.03 -7.24 11.90
C CYS A 279 14.24 -6.42 10.90
N MET A 280 13.80 -7.04 9.81
CA MET A 280 12.90 -6.41 8.84
C MET A 280 11.78 -7.36 8.46
N ALA A 281 10.55 -6.87 8.42
CA ALA A 281 9.37 -7.61 7.99
C ALA A 281 8.72 -6.95 6.78
N ALA A 282 8.37 -7.76 5.77
CA ALA A 282 7.62 -7.30 4.61
C ALA A 282 6.72 -8.41 4.05
N ASP A 283 5.87 -8.11 3.07
CA ASP A 283 5.05 -9.12 2.41
C ASP A 283 5.97 -10.16 1.72
N ALA A 284 5.47 -11.39 1.59
CA ALA A 284 6.14 -12.48 0.91
C ALA A 284 6.18 -12.32 -0.62
N ALA A 285 5.69 -11.19 -1.16
CA ALA A 285 5.84 -10.86 -2.57
C ALA A 285 7.31 -10.85 -3.01
N ALA A 286 7.57 -11.35 -4.22
CA ALA A 286 8.94 -11.64 -4.67
C ALA A 286 9.85 -10.40 -4.67
N ASP A 287 9.33 -9.24 -5.07
CA ASP A 287 10.07 -7.98 -5.13
C ASP A 287 10.40 -7.44 -3.73
N GLU A 288 9.48 -7.55 -2.76
CA GLU A 288 9.73 -7.13 -1.38
C GLU A 288 10.80 -8.00 -0.72
N GLN A 289 10.68 -9.33 -0.89
CA GLN A 289 11.64 -10.30 -0.36
C GLN A 289 13.02 -10.16 -1.01
N LEU A 290 13.09 -9.74 -2.28
CA LEU A 290 14.36 -9.43 -2.92
C LEU A 290 14.96 -8.13 -2.39
N ALA A 291 14.15 -7.07 -2.21
CA ALA A 291 14.62 -5.80 -1.65
C ALA A 291 15.20 -5.99 -0.24
N LEU A 292 14.57 -6.82 0.58
CA LEU A 292 15.07 -7.24 1.90
C LEU A 292 16.46 -7.91 1.82
N ARG A 293 16.66 -8.84 0.87
CA ARG A 293 17.97 -9.48 0.64
C ARG A 293 19.04 -8.50 0.15
N ASP A 294 18.66 -7.56 -0.71
CA ASP A 294 19.56 -6.52 -1.21
C ASP A 294 20.00 -5.58 -0.08
N LEU A 295 19.08 -5.23 0.82
CA LEU A 295 19.37 -4.43 2.02
C LEU A 295 20.29 -5.16 3.00
N ALA A 296 20.13 -6.49 3.11
CA ALA A 296 20.97 -7.37 3.91
C ALA A 296 22.37 -7.63 3.32
N GLY A 297 22.58 -7.35 2.03
CA GLY A 297 23.84 -7.67 1.34
C GLY A 297 23.94 -9.13 0.85
N ILE A 298 22.85 -9.91 0.89
CA ILE A 298 22.81 -11.32 0.45
C ILE A 298 22.86 -11.44 -1.07
N SER A 299 22.22 -10.49 -1.77
CA SER A 299 22.07 -10.48 -3.24
C SER A 299 22.88 -9.38 -3.94
N GLY A 300 23.59 -8.56 -3.18
CA GLY A 300 24.46 -7.52 -3.71
C GLY A 300 25.75 -8.11 -4.31
N PRO A 301 26.25 -7.62 -5.45
CA PRO A 301 27.57 -8.02 -5.89
C PRO A 301 28.61 -7.41 -4.93
N ASN A 302 29.75 -8.06 -4.74
CA ASN A 302 30.98 -7.39 -4.34
C ASN A 302 31.35 -6.40 -5.45
N VAL A 303 30.70 -5.23 -5.48
CA VAL A 303 30.95 -4.17 -6.46
C VAL A 303 31.94 -3.20 -5.84
N VAL A 304 33.22 -3.44 -6.10
CA VAL A 304 34.30 -2.47 -5.87
C VAL A 304 34.07 -1.18 -6.67
N GLU A 305 33.14 -1.16 -7.63
CA GLU A 305 32.83 -0.02 -8.52
C GLU A 305 31.59 0.82 -8.14
N LEU A 306 30.93 0.57 -7.01
CA LEU A 306 29.81 1.41 -6.52
C LEU A 306 30.09 1.93 -5.10
N GLN A 307 31.32 2.39 -4.87
CA GLN A 307 31.77 2.97 -3.59
C GLN A 307 31.02 4.25 -3.17
N GLU A 308 30.12 4.79 -3.99
CA GLU A 308 29.27 5.93 -3.60
C GLU A 308 27.87 5.54 -3.11
N VAL A 309 27.44 4.27 -3.23
CA VAL A 309 26.12 3.82 -2.75
C VAL A 309 26.23 2.47 -2.02
N MET A 310 26.26 2.53 -0.69
CA MET A 310 26.25 1.43 0.30
C MET A 310 25.87 0.04 -0.25
N SER A 311 26.85 -0.86 -0.39
CA SER A 311 26.68 -2.24 -0.87
C SER A 311 25.96 -3.15 0.13
N GLN A 312 26.00 -2.82 1.43
CA GLN A 312 25.14 -3.38 2.47
C GLN A 312 24.56 -2.22 3.27
N ALA A 313 23.25 -2.03 3.23
CA ALA A 313 22.62 -0.90 3.92
C ALA A 313 22.47 -1.16 5.42
N PHE A 314 22.23 -2.42 5.80
CA PHE A 314 22.04 -2.85 7.18
C PHE A 314 23.05 -3.95 7.53
N PRO A 315 24.25 -3.60 8.03
CA PRO A 315 25.31 -4.57 8.31
C PRO A 315 24.97 -5.58 9.41
N ASN A 316 24.06 -5.23 10.32
CA ASN A 316 23.67 -6.08 11.45
C ASN A 316 22.27 -6.69 11.29
N LEU A 317 21.73 -6.73 10.06
CA LEU A 317 20.46 -7.37 9.79
C LEU A 317 20.59 -8.88 10.00
N LYS A 318 19.80 -9.43 10.93
CA LYS A 318 19.83 -10.83 11.38
C LYS A 318 18.57 -11.60 11.02
N VAL A 319 17.48 -10.89 10.76
CA VAL A 319 16.15 -11.47 10.54
C VAL A 319 15.50 -10.85 9.32
N LEU A 320 15.17 -11.69 8.33
CA LEU A 320 14.30 -11.37 7.21
C LEU A 320 12.92 -12.00 7.43
N GLY A 321 12.04 -11.24 8.05
CA GLY A 321 10.67 -11.61 8.35
C GLY A 321 9.78 -11.57 7.10
N LYS A 322 9.03 -12.65 6.90
CA LYS A 322 7.82 -12.61 6.06
C LYS A 322 6.65 -12.24 6.95
N ASP A 323 5.73 -11.45 6.44
CA ASP A 323 4.49 -11.18 7.16
C ASP A 323 3.80 -12.49 7.55
N ARG A 324 3.74 -12.72 8.86
CA ARG A 324 3.23 -13.96 9.45
C ARG A 324 1.76 -14.18 9.17
N ALA A 325 0.92 -13.14 9.21
CA ALA A 325 -0.52 -13.31 9.04
C ALA A 325 -0.84 -13.78 7.62
N HIS A 326 -0.15 -13.22 6.62
CA HIS A 326 -0.24 -13.63 5.22
C HIS A 326 0.42 -15.00 4.98
N ALA A 327 1.58 -15.25 5.58
CA ALA A 327 2.24 -16.55 5.47
C ALA A 327 1.39 -17.69 6.05
N ALA A 328 0.72 -17.46 7.19
CA ALA A 328 -0.13 -18.44 7.83
C ALA A 328 -1.31 -18.85 6.95
N GLN A 329 -1.90 -17.91 6.20
CA GLN A 329 -3.02 -18.20 5.28
C GLN A 329 -2.66 -19.25 4.21
N ARG A 330 -1.39 -19.36 3.82
CA ARG A 330 -0.92 -20.39 2.88
C ARG A 330 -1.04 -21.80 3.44
N MET A 331 -1.04 -21.97 4.77
CA MET A 331 -1.27 -23.26 5.44
C MET A 331 -2.71 -23.79 5.26
N LEU A 332 -3.64 -22.92 4.83
CA LEU A 332 -5.01 -23.31 4.49
C LEU A 332 -5.19 -23.51 2.99
N SER A 333 -4.78 -22.52 2.19
CA SER A 333 -5.13 -22.46 0.77
C SER A 333 -4.28 -23.35 -0.14
N ARG A 334 -2.99 -23.53 0.15
CA ARG A 334 -2.12 -24.39 -0.68
C ARG A 334 -2.45 -25.87 -0.53
N PRO A 335 -2.70 -26.41 0.69
CA PRO A 335 -3.03 -27.81 0.85
C PRO A 335 -4.35 -28.22 0.17
N TRP A 336 -5.42 -27.41 0.27
CA TRP A 336 -6.65 -27.73 -0.47
C TRP A 336 -6.51 -27.51 -1.97
N SER A 337 -5.61 -26.63 -2.42
CA SER A 337 -5.36 -26.39 -3.85
C SER A 337 -4.58 -27.53 -4.51
N ALA A 338 -3.77 -28.22 -3.70
CA ALA A 338 -3.00 -29.38 -4.12
C ALA A 338 -3.87 -30.63 -4.30
N ASP A 339 -5.02 -30.72 -3.61
CA ASP A 339 -6.02 -31.78 -3.80
C ASP A 339 -7.15 -31.31 -4.74
N ALA A 340 -7.33 -32.01 -5.86
CA ALA A 340 -8.32 -31.63 -6.86
C ALA A 340 -9.77 -31.63 -6.34
N VAL A 341 -10.12 -32.57 -5.45
CA VAL A 341 -11.46 -32.69 -4.88
C VAL A 341 -11.71 -31.59 -3.85
N LEU A 342 -10.76 -31.32 -2.97
CA LEU A 342 -10.89 -30.24 -1.99
C LEU A 342 -10.99 -28.87 -2.69
N LYS A 343 -10.14 -28.63 -3.71
CA LYS A 343 -10.21 -27.43 -4.55
C LYS A 343 -11.56 -27.26 -5.22
N GLU A 344 -12.14 -28.34 -5.74
CA GLU A 344 -13.45 -28.32 -6.38
C GLU A 344 -14.57 -27.96 -5.39
N VAL A 345 -14.53 -28.54 -4.17
CA VAL A 345 -15.48 -28.21 -3.08
C VAL A 345 -15.41 -26.73 -2.73
N VAL A 346 -14.22 -26.19 -2.46
CA VAL A 346 -14.06 -24.75 -2.15
C VAL A 346 -14.44 -23.88 -3.34
N GLY A 347 -14.12 -24.32 -4.56
CA GLY A 347 -14.47 -23.65 -5.81
C GLY A 347 -15.97 -23.43 -5.98
N HIS A 348 -16.77 -24.49 -5.83
CA HIS A 348 -18.24 -24.41 -5.99
C HIS A 348 -18.91 -23.54 -4.93
N PHE A 349 -18.46 -23.60 -3.68
CA PHE A 349 -19.13 -22.92 -2.58
C PHE A 349 -18.61 -21.49 -2.33
N VAL A 350 -17.33 -21.21 -2.61
CA VAL A 350 -16.65 -19.97 -2.19
C VAL A 350 -15.98 -19.22 -3.35
N GLU A 351 -15.04 -19.82 -4.07
CA GLU A 351 -14.11 -19.06 -4.94
C GLU A 351 -14.68 -18.66 -6.31
N LYS A 352 -15.45 -19.54 -6.99
CA LYS A 352 -15.93 -19.30 -8.36
C LYS A 352 -16.74 -17.99 -8.44
N PRO A 353 -16.67 -17.21 -9.53
CA PRO A 353 -17.39 -15.93 -9.66
C PRO A 353 -18.87 -15.97 -9.32
N GLN A 354 -19.53 -17.10 -9.59
CA GLN A 354 -20.94 -17.37 -9.29
C GLN A 354 -21.13 -18.45 -8.21
N SER A 355 -20.17 -18.57 -7.29
CA SER A 355 -20.33 -19.43 -6.10
C SER A 355 -21.48 -18.92 -5.23
N ILE A 356 -22.09 -19.81 -4.44
CA ILE A 356 -23.20 -19.42 -3.57
C ILE A 356 -22.78 -18.34 -2.55
N ALA A 357 -21.53 -18.36 -2.07
CA ALA A 357 -21.00 -17.31 -1.20
C ALA A 357 -20.99 -15.93 -1.88
N ARG A 358 -20.55 -15.87 -3.14
CA ARG A 358 -20.48 -14.62 -3.91
C ARG A 358 -21.85 -14.15 -4.37
N LEU A 359 -22.72 -15.07 -4.79
CA LEU A 359 -24.11 -14.76 -5.14
C LEU A 359 -24.85 -14.11 -3.97
N ILE A 360 -24.80 -14.74 -2.79
CA ILE A 360 -25.40 -14.17 -1.58
C ILE A 360 -24.70 -12.85 -1.23
N ASN A 361 -23.38 -12.73 -1.30
CA ASN A 361 -22.71 -11.51 -0.86
C ASN A 361 -22.88 -10.30 -1.80
N ASN A 362 -22.96 -10.53 -3.11
CA ASN A 362 -22.88 -9.47 -4.10
C ASN A 362 -24.26 -9.02 -4.62
N SER A 363 -25.32 -9.83 -4.45
CA SER A 363 -26.66 -9.51 -4.92
C SER A 363 -27.62 -9.26 -3.76
N GLU A 364 -28.13 -8.03 -3.63
CA GLU A 364 -29.04 -7.67 -2.53
C GLU A 364 -30.35 -8.49 -2.57
N ALA A 365 -30.86 -8.78 -3.76
CA ALA A 365 -32.03 -9.66 -3.93
C ALA A 365 -31.77 -11.09 -3.43
N VAL A 366 -30.57 -11.62 -3.65
CA VAL A 366 -30.18 -12.95 -3.16
C VAL A 366 -29.93 -12.93 -1.65
N LYS A 367 -29.39 -11.84 -1.08
CA LYS A 367 -29.33 -11.64 0.39
C LYS A 367 -30.70 -11.64 1.03
N ASP A 368 -31.65 -10.94 0.41
CA ASP A 368 -33.03 -10.89 0.89
C ASP A 368 -33.65 -12.29 0.88
N LEU A 369 -33.46 -13.03 -0.21
CA LEU A 369 -33.92 -14.41 -0.36
C LEU A 369 -33.30 -15.33 0.71
N TYR A 370 -31.98 -15.27 0.88
CA TYR A 370 -31.25 -16.02 1.91
C TYR A 370 -31.76 -15.68 3.32
N GLY A 371 -31.90 -14.39 3.64
CA GLY A 371 -32.45 -13.93 4.91
C GLY A 371 -33.89 -14.42 5.16
N ASN A 372 -34.71 -14.52 4.11
CA ASN A 372 -36.06 -15.06 4.19
C ASN A 372 -36.06 -16.56 4.48
N PHE A 373 -35.19 -17.35 3.84
CA PHE A 373 -35.02 -18.75 4.18
C PHE A 373 -34.54 -18.93 5.62
N ARG A 374 -33.55 -18.15 6.07
CA ARG A 374 -33.08 -18.19 7.45
C ARG A 374 -34.18 -17.93 8.48
N LYS A 375 -35.12 -17.01 8.20
CA LYS A 375 -36.28 -16.75 9.07
C LYS A 375 -37.27 -17.91 9.13
N LYS A 376 -37.35 -18.71 8.06
CA LYS A 376 -38.27 -19.86 7.93
C LYS A 376 -37.67 -21.18 8.40
N THR A 377 -36.35 -21.24 8.58
CA THR A 377 -35.66 -22.47 8.98
C THR A 377 -35.20 -22.42 10.44
N ASP A 378 -35.47 -23.49 11.17
CA ASP A 378 -34.91 -23.72 12.50
C ASP A 378 -33.47 -24.24 12.38
N GLU A 379 -32.52 -23.35 12.61
CA GLU A 379 -31.09 -23.68 12.57
C GLU A 379 -30.72 -24.54 13.79
N LEU A 380 -29.86 -25.54 13.58
CA LEU A 380 -29.42 -26.45 14.64
C LEU A 380 -28.61 -25.78 15.75
N VAL A 381 -28.07 -24.59 15.46
CA VAL A 381 -27.35 -23.72 16.41
C VAL A 381 -28.07 -22.38 16.45
N PRO A 382 -28.42 -21.84 17.64
CA PRO A 382 -29.08 -20.56 17.75
C PRO A 382 -28.11 -19.43 17.34
N ILE A 383 -28.30 -18.89 16.14
CA ILE A 383 -27.53 -17.77 15.58
C ILE A 383 -28.46 -16.62 15.21
N SER A 384 -27.93 -15.39 15.19
CA SER A 384 -28.74 -14.20 14.94
C SER A 384 -29.41 -14.26 13.57
N LYS A 385 -30.75 -14.22 13.54
CA LYS A 385 -31.55 -14.14 12.30
C LYS A 385 -31.35 -12.83 11.52
N ASN A 386 -30.64 -11.85 12.10
CA ASN A 386 -30.28 -10.59 11.44
C ASN A 386 -29.08 -10.72 10.49
N ILE A 387 -28.35 -11.84 10.50
CA ILE A 387 -27.26 -12.09 9.54
C ILE A 387 -27.89 -12.36 8.15
N ARG A 388 -27.56 -11.55 7.14
CA ARG A 388 -28.12 -11.66 5.78
C ARG A 388 -27.09 -12.05 4.73
N ASP A 389 -25.86 -12.36 5.15
CA ASP A 389 -24.75 -12.72 4.28
C ASP A 389 -23.84 -13.77 4.92
N LEU A 390 -22.95 -14.32 4.09
CA LEU A 390 -21.89 -15.24 4.52
C LEU A 390 -20.58 -14.52 4.90
N ALA A 391 -20.57 -13.18 4.93
CA ALA A 391 -19.40 -12.34 5.19
C ALA A 391 -18.20 -12.58 4.26
N PHE A 392 -18.45 -12.80 2.97
CA PHE A 392 -17.40 -12.97 1.97
C PHE A 392 -16.65 -11.65 1.72
N ALA A 393 -15.33 -11.66 1.86
CA ALA A 393 -14.48 -10.49 1.62
C ALA A 393 -13.22 -10.87 0.83
N PRO A 394 -13.19 -10.71 -0.50
CA PRO A 394 -12.09 -11.20 -1.33
C PRO A 394 -10.74 -10.51 -1.03
N GLN A 395 -10.77 -9.33 -0.41
CA GLN A 395 -9.59 -8.54 -0.03
C GLN A 395 -8.96 -8.98 1.30
N ARG A 396 -9.55 -9.94 2.02
CA ARG A 396 -9.06 -10.46 3.30
C ARG A 396 -9.22 -11.97 3.27
N TYR A 397 -8.14 -12.69 2.96
CA TYR A 397 -8.16 -14.16 2.91
C TYR A 397 -8.61 -14.81 4.23
N SER A 398 -8.47 -14.14 5.38
CA SER A 398 -9.08 -14.58 6.66
C SER A 398 -10.62 -14.63 6.68
N SER A 399 -11.29 -14.15 5.62
CA SER A 399 -12.75 -14.21 5.46
C SER A 399 -13.26 -15.60 5.08
N GLU A 400 -12.42 -16.46 4.50
CA GLU A 400 -12.81 -17.80 4.07
C GLU A 400 -13.23 -18.68 5.26
N SER A 401 -12.57 -18.54 6.42
CA SER A 401 -12.94 -19.24 7.66
C SER A 401 -14.38 -18.93 8.08
N LYS A 402 -14.77 -17.65 8.02
CA LYS A 402 -16.10 -17.19 8.41
C LYS A 402 -17.16 -17.58 7.39
N VAL A 403 -16.83 -17.53 6.10
CA VAL A 403 -17.72 -17.98 5.02
C VAL A 403 -18.00 -19.47 5.15
N LEU A 404 -16.95 -20.29 5.28
CA LEU A 404 -17.06 -21.75 5.45
C LEU A 404 -17.86 -22.11 6.70
N ALA A 405 -17.59 -21.45 7.84
CA ALA A 405 -18.36 -21.67 9.06
C ALA A 405 -19.85 -21.34 8.87
N ARG A 406 -20.19 -20.21 8.24
CA ARG A 406 -21.58 -19.82 8.01
C ARG A 406 -22.29 -20.70 7.00
N LEU A 407 -21.59 -21.22 5.99
CA LEU A 407 -22.15 -22.22 5.07
C LEU A 407 -22.67 -23.43 5.84
N VAL A 408 -21.90 -23.95 6.80
CA VAL A 408 -22.31 -25.09 7.61
C VAL A 408 -23.40 -24.70 8.63
N LEU A 409 -23.25 -23.58 9.33
CA LEU A 409 -24.21 -23.12 10.35
C LEU A 409 -25.60 -22.82 9.80
N THR A 410 -25.67 -22.40 8.54
CA THR A 410 -26.92 -21.97 7.87
C THR A 410 -27.30 -22.89 6.71
N TRP A 411 -26.80 -24.14 6.74
CA TRP A 411 -26.83 -25.06 5.61
C TRP A 411 -28.19 -25.18 4.91
N ASP A 412 -29.26 -25.31 5.69
CA ASP A 412 -30.61 -25.47 5.16
C ASP A 412 -31.10 -24.22 4.41
N ALA A 413 -30.72 -23.02 4.87
CA ALA A 413 -31.02 -21.77 4.16
C ALA A 413 -30.19 -21.62 2.88
N VAL A 414 -28.94 -22.10 2.88
CA VAL A 414 -28.09 -22.16 1.68
C VAL A 414 -28.71 -23.08 0.63
N LEU A 415 -29.17 -24.27 1.02
CA LEU A 415 -29.90 -25.18 0.15
C LEU A 415 -31.17 -24.54 -0.40
N GLY A 416 -31.93 -23.81 0.43
CA GLY A 416 -33.11 -23.08 0.00
C GLY A 416 -32.83 -22.07 -1.13
N VAL A 417 -31.73 -21.32 -1.02
CA VAL A 417 -31.30 -20.39 -2.08
C VAL A 417 -30.89 -21.15 -3.34
N LEU A 418 -30.08 -22.20 -3.22
CA LEU A 418 -29.65 -23.03 -4.35
C LEU A 418 -30.85 -23.60 -5.13
N THR A 419 -31.92 -23.98 -4.43
CA THR A 419 -33.13 -24.52 -5.08
C THR A 419 -34.06 -23.45 -5.64
N ALA A 420 -34.17 -22.28 -4.98
CA ALA A 420 -35.14 -21.26 -5.39
C ALA A 420 -34.61 -20.33 -6.48
N LEU A 421 -33.31 -20.03 -6.50
CA LEU A 421 -32.75 -19.07 -7.44
C LEU A 421 -32.91 -19.48 -8.92
N PRO A 422 -32.74 -20.76 -9.30
CA PRO A 422 -33.01 -21.20 -10.68
C PRO A 422 -34.46 -21.02 -11.13
N GLU A 423 -35.43 -21.16 -10.23
CA GLU A 423 -36.86 -20.91 -10.52
C GLU A 423 -37.15 -19.42 -10.70
N ILE A 424 -36.51 -18.56 -9.90
CA ILE A 424 -36.72 -17.10 -9.92
C ILE A 424 -36.03 -16.45 -11.12
N ARG A 425 -34.80 -16.85 -11.43
CA ARG A 425 -33.96 -16.23 -12.47
C ARG A 425 -33.97 -16.99 -13.80
N GLY A 426 -34.41 -18.25 -13.80
CA GLY A 426 -34.39 -19.11 -14.98
C GLY A 426 -33.06 -19.84 -15.17
N ARG A 427 -33.15 -21.05 -15.73
CA ARG A 427 -32.04 -22.00 -15.97
C ARG A 427 -31.00 -21.55 -17.00
N THR A 428 -31.33 -20.60 -17.87
CA THR A 428 -30.43 -20.12 -18.93
C THR A 428 -29.55 -18.96 -18.48
N LEU A 429 -29.89 -18.29 -17.38
CA LEU A 429 -29.07 -17.24 -16.80
C LEU A 429 -27.93 -17.86 -15.98
N THR A 430 -26.79 -17.17 -15.99
CA THR A 430 -25.53 -17.63 -15.38
C THR A 430 -25.67 -17.94 -13.89
N GLU A 431 -26.44 -17.14 -13.14
CA GLU A 431 -26.70 -17.36 -11.70
C GLU A 431 -27.52 -18.63 -11.45
N GLY A 432 -28.62 -18.81 -12.19
CA GLY A 432 -29.50 -19.97 -12.08
C GLY A 432 -28.78 -21.26 -12.48
N ASN A 433 -28.04 -21.23 -13.59
CA ASN A 433 -27.24 -22.37 -14.03
C ASN A 433 -26.15 -22.74 -13.00
N ALA A 434 -25.45 -21.76 -12.41
CA ALA A 434 -24.44 -22.02 -11.39
C ALA A 434 -25.01 -22.69 -10.13
N CYS A 435 -26.24 -22.32 -9.72
CA CYS A 435 -26.94 -23.00 -8.63
C CYS A 435 -27.29 -24.46 -8.99
N LEU A 436 -27.78 -24.72 -10.20
CA LEU A 436 -28.06 -26.09 -10.67
C LEU A 436 -26.80 -26.95 -10.78
N GLU A 437 -25.69 -26.39 -11.30
CA GLU A 437 -24.39 -27.05 -11.33
C GLU A 437 -23.91 -27.42 -9.91
N THR A 438 -24.10 -26.51 -8.95
CA THR A 438 -23.73 -26.76 -7.55
C THR A 438 -24.62 -27.81 -6.90
N LEU A 439 -25.93 -27.84 -7.21
CA LEU A 439 -26.84 -28.89 -6.75
C LEU A 439 -26.48 -30.26 -7.34
N ALA A 440 -26.11 -30.32 -8.62
CA ALA A 440 -25.68 -31.56 -9.27
C ALA A 440 -24.33 -32.09 -8.73
N PHE A 441 -23.44 -31.18 -8.34
CA PHE A 441 -22.16 -31.50 -7.71
C PHE A 441 -22.30 -32.02 -6.27
N LEU A 442 -23.36 -31.63 -5.57
CA LEU A 442 -23.50 -31.84 -4.14
C LEU A 442 -23.79 -33.30 -3.77
N THR A 443 -22.86 -33.93 -3.06
CA THR A 443 -23.03 -35.24 -2.43
C THR A 443 -22.80 -35.16 -0.91
N PRO A 444 -23.29 -36.14 -0.11
CA PRO A 444 -23.01 -36.20 1.33
C PRO A 444 -21.52 -36.17 1.67
N GLU A 445 -20.69 -36.83 0.84
CA GLU A 445 -19.23 -36.80 0.98
C GLU A 445 -18.67 -35.39 0.79
N LYS A 446 -19.07 -34.67 -0.28
CA LYS A 446 -18.60 -33.31 -0.57
C LYS A 446 -19.07 -32.31 0.50
N ALA A 447 -20.28 -32.47 1.03
CA ALA A 447 -20.77 -31.67 2.15
C ALA A 447 -19.99 -31.93 3.44
N LEU A 448 -19.62 -33.18 3.71
CA LEU A 448 -18.77 -33.53 4.86
C LEU A 448 -17.36 -32.95 4.72
N LEU A 449 -16.76 -33.02 3.53
CA LEU A 449 -15.47 -32.38 3.23
C LEU A 449 -15.52 -30.85 3.39
N LEU A 450 -16.59 -30.20 2.95
CA LEU A 450 -16.78 -28.76 3.16
C LEU A 450 -16.73 -28.40 4.65
N ALA A 451 -17.35 -29.22 5.50
CA ALA A 451 -17.36 -29.00 6.94
C ALA A 451 -16.00 -29.28 7.60
N MET A 452 -15.27 -30.31 7.14
CA MET A 452 -13.90 -30.57 7.59
C MET A 452 -12.93 -29.43 7.21
N LEU A 453 -13.07 -28.87 6.01
CA LEU A 453 -12.32 -27.67 5.60
C LEU A 453 -12.71 -26.44 6.42
N ALA A 454 -13.97 -26.33 6.84
CA ALA A 454 -14.42 -25.27 7.74
C ALA A 454 -13.78 -25.39 9.14
N ASP A 455 -13.65 -26.62 9.69
CA ASP A 455 -12.92 -26.86 10.94
C ASP A 455 -11.43 -26.51 10.81
N ALA A 456 -10.79 -26.89 9.69
CA ALA A 456 -9.39 -26.53 9.41
C ALA A 456 -9.19 -25.01 9.31
N ALA A 457 -10.10 -24.32 8.61
CA ALA A 457 -10.07 -22.86 8.47
C ALA A 457 -10.29 -22.14 9.80
N LEU A 458 -11.16 -22.66 10.66
CA LEU A 458 -11.43 -22.10 11.98
C LEU A 458 -10.20 -22.19 12.89
N GLU A 459 -9.52 -23.34 12.90
CA GLU A 459 -8.30 -23.53 13.69
C GLU A 459 -7.15 -22.67 13.15
N LEU A 460 -6.97 -22.55 11.83
CA LEU A 460 -5.96 -21.64 11.29
C LEU A 460 -6.27 -20.16 11.63
N HIS A 461 -7.54 -19.77 11.58
CA HIS A 461 -7.92 -18.38 11.85
C HIS A 461 -7.54 -17.92 13.26
N ARG A 462 -7.45 -18.85 14.22
CA ARG A 462 -6.88 -18.59 15.55
C ARG A 462 -5.42 -18.16 15.46
N VAL A 463 -4.59 -18.90 14.72
CA VAL A 463 -3.17 -18.59 14.50
C VAL A 463 -3.01 -17.23 13.80
N VAL A 464 -3.80 -16.98 12.76
CA VAL A 464 -3.80 -15.69 12.04
C VAL A 464 -4.14 -14.53 12.98
N ARG A 465 -5.10 -14.70 13.90
CA ARG A 465 -5.42 -13.69 14.92
C ARG A 465 -4.30 -13.45 15.91
N ALA A 466 -3.56 -14.49 16.30
CA ALA A 466 -2.38 -14.34 17.15
C ALA A 466 -1.27 -13.54 16.44
N PHE A 467 -1.11 -13.74 15.12
CA PHE A 467 -0.11 -13.05 14.29
C PHE A 467 -0.50 -11.61 13.92
N ASP A 468 -1.80 -11.31 13.86
CA ASP A 468 -2.35 -9.97 13.58
C ASP A 468 -2.44 -9.07 14.85
N ALA A 469 -1.96 -9.57 15.99
CA ALA A 469 -1.82 -8.77 17.20
C ALA A 469 -0.67 -7.74 17.02
N GLU A 470 -0.92 -6.48 17.38
CA GLU A 470 0.05 -5.39 17.24
C GLU A 470 1.26 -5.56 18.18
N GLU A 471 1.02 -6.18 19.34
CA GLU A 471 2.03 -6.61 20.31
C GLU A 471 2.21 -8.14 20.27
N CYS A 472 2.38 -8.70 19.06
CA CYS A 472 2.68 -10.12 18.90
C CYS A 472 3.95 -10.48 19.68
N ASP A 473 3.84 -11.39 20.65
CA ASP A 473 5.00 -11.92 21.40
C ASP A 473 5.67 -13.02 20.60
N GLU A 474 6.86 -12.72 20.07
CA GLU A 474 7.68 -13.62 19.26
C GLU A 474 8.03 -14.94 19.95
N SER A 475 8.06 -14.96 21.29
CA SER A 475 8.36 -16.18 22.05
C SER A 475 7.19 -17.16 22.12
N GLU A 476 5.95 -16.71 21.92
CA GLU A 476 4.75 -17.56 21.99
C GLU A 476 4.41 -18.25 20.65
N LEU A 477 4.94 -17.72 19.55
CA LEU A 477 4.53 -18.13 18.21
C LEU A 477 4.90 -19.57 17.86
N PRO A 478 6.11 -20.07 18.19
CA PRO A 478 6.42 -21.48 17.96
C PRO A 478 5.43 -22.40 18.67
N TYR A 479 4.96 -22.03 19.87
CA TYR A 479 3.98 -22.82 20.60
C TYR A 479 2.57 -22.76 19.99
N GLU A 480 2.13 -21.60 19.48
CA GLU A 480 0.85 -21.54 18.76
C GLU A 480 0.90 -22.35 17.45
N LEU A 481 2.05 -22.43 16.77
CA LEU A 481 2.25 -23.27 15.59
C LEU A 481 2.27 -24.76 15.94
N ASP A 482 2.97 -25.16 17.01
CA ASP A 482 2.98 -26.55 17.50
C ASP A 482 1.60 -26.99 17.95
N ARG A 483 0.87 -26.09 18.62
CA ARG A 483 -0.51 -26.30 19.01
C ARG A 483 -1.41 -26.51 17.79
N TYR A 484 -1.32 -25.63 16.79
CA TYR A 484 -2.05 -25.76 15.53
C TYR A 484 -1.79 -27.14 14.89
N ARG A 485 -0.52 -27.52 14.76
CA ARG A 485 -0.10 -28.85 14.25
C ARG A 485 -0.73 -29.98 15.04
N SER A 486 -0.70 -29.90 16.37
CA SER A 486 -1.27 -30.93 17.22
C SER A 486 -2.80 -31.04 17.09
N VAL A 487 -3.51 -29.92 16.93
CA VAL A 487 -4.97 -29.91 16.77
C VAL A 487 -5.39 -30.46 15.41
N ILE A 488 -4.75 -30.05 14.30
CA ILE A 488 -5.11 -30.57 12.97
C ILE A 488 -4.84 -32.08 12.86
N ARG A 489 -3.78 -32.60 13.50
CA ARG A 489 -3.52 -34.04 13.61
C ARG A 489 -4.66 -34.75 14.35
N LYS A 490 -5.06 -34.25 15.52
CA LYS A 490 -6.17 -34.82 16.30
C LYS A 490 -7.50 -34.78 15.53
N LEU A 491 -7.81 -33.67 14.87
CA LEU A 491 -9.03 -33.53 14.10
C LEU A 491 -9.11 -34.54 12.95
N PHE A 492 -8.05 -34.66 12.14
CA PHE A 492 -8.13 -35.36 10.85
C PHE A 492 -7.41 -36.70 10.78
N ILE A 493 -6.34 -36.91 11.55
CA ILE A 493 -5.63 -38.20 11.61
C ILE A 493 -6.30 -39.12 12.64
N GLU A 494 -6.62 -38.57 13.83
CA GLU A 494 -7.34 -39.33 14.87
C GLU A 494 -8.86 -39.31 14.67
N GLY A 495 -9.37 -38.51 13.72
CA GLY A 495 -10.78 -38.47 13.33
C GLY A 495 -11.71 -37.79 14.32
N VAL A 496 -11.17 -37.01 15.27
CA VAL A 496 -11.94 -36.32 16.31
C VAL A 496 -12.97 -35.36 15.72
N CYS A 497 -12.72 -34.80 14.52
CA CYS A 497 -13.66 -33.89 13.85
C CYS A 497 -15.06 -34.51 13.66
N LEU A 498 -15.19 -35.83 13.56
CA LEU A 498 -16.51 -36.48 13.47
C LEU A 498 -17.37 -36.31 14.73
N HIS A 499 -16.77 -35.94 15.85
CA HIS A 499 -17.41 -35.83 17.16
C HIS A 499 -17.47 -34.40 17.69
N VAL A 500 -16.81 -33.43 17.04
CA VAL A 500 -16.69 -32.03 17.48
C VAL A 500 -16.87 -31.06 16.30
N GLY A 501 -16.94 -29.76 16.59
CA GLY A 501 -16.87 -28.71 15.57
C GLY A 501 -18.00 -28.70 14.54
N LEU A 502 -17.68 -28.14 13.37
CA LEU A 502 -18.58 -27.96 12.22
C LEU A 502 -18.81 -29.29 11.49
N THR A 503 -17.84 -30.20 11.48
CA THR A 503 -18.00 -31.54 10.89
C THR A 503 -19.11 -32.34 11.60
N LYS A 504 -19.13 -32.34 12.95
CA LYS A 504 -20.24 -32.94 13.72
C LYS A 504 -21.58 -32.29 13.40
N LEU A 505 -21.61 -30.97 13.22
CA LEU A 505 -22.84 -30.25 12.88
C LEU A 505 -23.34 -30.64 11.49
N MET A 506 -22.46 -30.75 10.51
CA MET A 506 -22.81 -31.21 9.17
C MET A 506 -23.36 -32.63 9.17
N LEU A 507 -22.78 -33.54 9.98
CA LEU A 507 -23.33 -34.89 10.14
C LEU A 507 -24.78 -34.87 10.64
N LYS A 508 -25.14 -33.95 11.55
CA LYS A 508 -26.54 -33.76 11.98
C LYS A 508 -27.44 -33.23 10.86
N HIS A 509 -26.92 -32.34 10.01
CA HIS A 509 -27.67 -31.92 8.82
C HIS A 509 -27.87 -33.08 7.83
N LEU A 510 -26.85 -33.92 7.63
CA LEU A 510 -26.88 -35.03 6.68
C LEU A 510 -27.71 -36.22 7.17
N ASP A 511 -27.92 -36.39 8.47
CA ASP A 511 -28.81 -37.43 9.03
C ASP A 511 -30.30 -37.17 8.70
N LYS A 512 -30.66 -35.92 8.40
CA LYS A 512 -32.00 -35.54 7.97
C LYS A 512 -32.15 -35.62 6.45
N GLN A 513 -33.04 -36.49 5.97
CA GLN A 513 -33.38 -36.59 4.55
C GLN A 513 -34.07 -35.31 4.07
N LYS A 514 -33.63 -34.80 2.92
CA LYS A 514 -34.19 -33.62 2.25
C LYS A 514 -34.50 -33.97 0.80
N LEU A 515 -35.60 -33.42 0.30
CA LEU A 515 -35.93 -33.47 -1.13
C LEU A 515 -35.58 -32.11 -1.74
N LEU A 516 -34.61 -32.09 -2.65
CA LEU A 516 -34.21 -30.88 -3.38
C LEU A 516 -34.94 -30.88 -4.73
N LEU A 517 -35.76 -29.86 -4.96
CA LEU A 517 -36.53 -29.65 -6.19
C LEU A 517 -36.20 -28.26 -6.73
N SER A 518 -35.76 -28.17 -7.99
CA SER A 518 -35.44 -26.90 -8.64
C SER A 518 -35.37 -27.03 -10.16
N ALA A 519 -36.20 -26.30 -10.90
CA ALA A 519 -36.11 -26.08 -12.35
C ALA A 519 -35.67 -27.30 -13.18
N GLY A 520 -36.34 -28.44 -13.02
CA GLY A 520 -36.04 -29.69 -13.73
C GLY A 520 -34.98 -30.59 -13.06
N PHE A 521 -34.39 -30.16 -11.95
CA PHE A 521 -33.54 -30.94 -11.06
C PHE A 521 -34.35 -31.51 -9.89
N ARG A 522 -34.16 -32.80 -9.60
CA ARG A 522 -34.75 -33.49 -8.45
C ARG A 522 -33.76 -34.48 -7.87
N CYS A 523 -33.42 -34.34 -6.60
CA CYS A 523 -32.64 -35.34 -5.88
C CYS A 523 -33.08 -35.45 -4.41
N THR A 524 -32.84 -36.62 -3.82
CA THR A 524 -32.87 -36.78 -2.38
C THR A 524 -31.46 -36.56 -1.84
N PHE A 525 -31.34 -35.84 -0.73
CA PHE A 525 -30.07 -35.48 -0.11
C PHE A 525 -30.10 -35.73 1.39
N GLY A 526 -29.09 -36.43 1.91
CA GLY A 526 -29.04 -36.86 3.31
C GLY A 526 -30.05 -37.97 3.65
N GLY A 527 -30.21 -38.26 4.93
CA GLY A 527 -31.03 -39.33 5.48
C GLY A 527 -30.25 -40.24 6.43
N PRO A 528 -30.96 -40.98 7.31
CA PRO A 528 -30.31 -41.95 8.19
C PRO A 528 -29.53 -42.99 7.38
N GLY A 529 -28.27 -43.21 7.76
CA GLY A 529 -27.38 -44.17 7.09
C GLY A 529 -26.77 -43.69 5.76
N THR A 530 -27.11 -42.50 5.27
CA THR A 530 -26.57 -41.95 4.02
C THR A 530 -25.06 -41.67 4.09
N VAL A 531 -24.56 -41.24 5.26
CA VAL A 531 -23.11 -41.08 5.50
C VAL A 531 -22.58 -42.37 6.13
N THR A 532 -22.17 -43.31 5.27
CA THR A 532 -21.62 -44.60 5.67
C THR A 532 -20.24 -44.45 6.33
N GLN A 533 -19.75 -45.51 6.96
CA GLN A 533 -18.41 -45.50 7.54
C GLN A 533 -17.30 -45.42 6.48
N ASP A 534 -17.55 -45.94 5.28
CA ASP A 534 -16.63 -45.81 4.15
C ASP A 534 -16.51 -44.36 3.69
N VAL A 535 -17.62 -43.61 3.62
CA VAL A 535 -17.60 -42.18 3.31
C VAL A 535 -16.77 -41.41 4.34
N LYS A 536 -16.98 -41.67 5.64
CA LYS A 536 -16.19 -41.05 6.71
C LYS A 536 -14.71 -41.40 6.59
N SER A 537 -14.38 -42.67 6.34
CA SER A 537 -13.01 -43.16 6.15
C SER A 537 -12.33 -42.49 4.95
N ASN A 538 -13.01 -42.38 3.81
CA ASN A 538 -12.49 -41.72 2.61
C ASN A 538 -12.24 -40.23 2.83
N CYS A 539 -13.16 -39.52 3.50
CA CYS A 539 -12.96 -38.13 3.87
C CYS A 539 -11.76 -37.95 4.81
N LEU A 540 -11.63 -38.79 5.84
CA LEU A 540 -10.50 -38.73 6.77
C LEU A 540 -9.17 -39.07 6.09
N LYS A 541 -9.12 -40.04 5.18
CA LYS A 541 -7.93 -40.33 4.37
C LYS A 541 -7.47 -39.10 3.58
N ARG A 542 -8.41 -38.41 2.93
CA ARG A 542 -8.13 -37.19 2.17
C ARG A 542 -7.66 -36.05 3.08
N MET A 543 -8.31 -35.87 4.23
CA MET A 543 -7.90 -34.86 5.20
C MET A 543 -6.57 -35.19 5.90
N ALA A 544 -6.19 -36.46 6.03
CA ALA A 544 -4.87 -36.85 6.49
C ALA A 544 -3.77 -36.45 5.48
N ALA A 545 -4.01 -36.64 4.17
CA ALA A 545 -3.11 -36.14 3.13
C ALA A 545 -3.03 -34.60 3.14
N TYR A 546 -4.17 -33.92 3.37
CA TYR A 546 -4.20 -32.47 3.60
C TYR A 546 -3.28 -32.06 4.76
N VAL A 547 -3.35 -32.74 5.92
CA VAL A 547 -2.49 -32.43 7.09
C VAL A 547 -1.00 -32.57 6.76
N VAL A 548 -0.60 -33.61 6.02
CA VAL A 548 0.81 -33.78 5.61
C VAL A 548 1.29 -32.62 4.75
N VAL A 549 0.49 -32.18 3.78
CA VAL A 549 0.83 -31.01 2.96
C VAL A 549 0.84 -29.73 3.81
N THR A 550 -0.14 -29.54 4.70
CA THR A 550 -0.18 -28.42 5.65
C THR A 550 1.07 -28.34 6.50
N GLU A 551 1.57 -29.47 7.02
CA GLU A 551 2.79 -29.51 7.83
C GLU A 551 4.04 -29.16 7.02
N SER A 552 4.14 -29.63 5.77
CA SER A 552 5.23 -29.24 4.88
C SER A 552 5.18 -27.74 4.54
N VAL A 553 3.99 -27.18 4.29
CA VAL A 553 3.82 -25.73 4.10
C VAL A 553 4.18 -24.97 5.38
N LEU A 554 3.80 -25.47 6.56
CA LEU A 554 4.14 -24.86 7.85
C LEU A 554 5.67 -24.76 8.00
N GLU A 555 6.43 -25.84 7.79
CA GLU A 555 7.90 -25.81 7.88
C GLU A 555 8.53 -24.90 6.81
N GLY A 556 7.95 -24.81 5.62
CA GLY A 556 8.42 -23.89 4.57
C GLY A 556 8.12 -22.41 4.85
N GLU A 557 7.04 -22.08 5.56
CA GLU A 557 6.67 -20.72 5.93
C GLU A 557 7.31 -20.26 7.25
N PHE A 558 7.34 -21.14 8.25
CA PHE A 558 7.80 -20.90 9.61
C PHE A 558 8.79 -21.98 10.07
N PRO A 559 9.99 -22.04 9.48
CA PRO A 559 10.97 -23.05 9.87
C PRO A 559 11.32 -22.92 11.35
N SER A 560 11.17 -24.02 12.10
CA SER A 560 11.42 -24.06 13.55
C SER A 560 12.86 -23.68 13.91
N PHE A 561 13.81 -23.90 13.00
CA PHE A 561 15.20 -23.57 13.21
C PHE A 561 15.50 -22.07 13.18
N GLN A 562 14.58 -21.20 12.74
CA GLN A 562 14.90 -19.77 12.57
C GLN A 562 15.35 -19.08 13.87
N LEU A 563 16.20 -18.06 13.77
CA LEU A 563 16.72 -17.32 14.92
C LEU A 563 15.58 -16.72 15.76
N VAL A 564 14.56 -16.14 15.12
CA VAL A 564 13.39 -15.59 15.82
C VAL A 564 12.65 -16.67 16.62
N SER A 565 12.56 -17.90 16.09
CA SER A 565 11.94 -19.04 16.77
C SER A 565 12.70 -19.43 18.05
N SER A 566 13.98 -19.06 18.18
CA SER A 566 14.77 -19.31 19.40
C SER A 566 14.33 -18.43 20.57
N LEU A 567 13.62 -17.32 20.33
CA LEU A 567 13.08 -16.46 21.39
C LEU A 567 12.05 -17.18 22.28
N ARG A 568 11.53 -18.34 21.86
CA ARG A 568 10.62 -19.18 22.66
C ARG A 568 11.13 -19.54 24.05
N VAL A 569 12.45 -19.52 24.27
CA VAL A 569 13.03 -19.74 25.61
C VAL A 569 12.63 -18.68 26.63
N PHE A 570 12.21 -17.50 26.17
CA PHE A 570 11.74 -16.43 27.05
C PHE A 570 10.24 -16.50 27.35
N SER A 571 9.51 -17.50 26.85
CA SER A 571 8.08 -17.68 27.15
C SER A 571 7.87 -17.99 28.64
N LEU A 572 6.99 -17.24 29.30
CA LEU A 572 6.62 -17.43 30.71
C LEU A 572 5.20 -17.98 30.91
N SER A 573 4.52 -18.38 29.82
CA SER A 573 3.08 -18.69 29.86
C SER A 573 2.74 -20.06 30.45
N ASP A 574 3.67 -21.02 30.46
CA ASP A 574 3.41 -22.40 30.86
C ASP A 574 4.67 -23.11 31.38
N SER A 575 4.69 -23.42 32.67
CA SER A 575 5.81 -24.09 33.35
C SER A 575 6.09 -25.51 32.84
N SER A 576 5.12 -26.17 32.21
CA SER A 576 5.34 -27.49 31.59
C SER A 576 6.22 -27.40 30.33
N ARG A 577 6.17 -26.27 29.62
CA ARG A 577 7.03 -26.00 28.45
C ARG A 577 8.47 -25.81 28.91
N THR A 578 8.66 -25.04 29.97
CA THR A 578 9.93 -24.81 30.65
C THR A 578 10.61 -26.13 31.00
N GLN A 579 9.87 -27.08 31.57
CA GLN A 579 10.39 -28.40 31.91
C GLN A 579 10.78 -29.22 30.67
N LYS A 580 9.94 -29.26 29.62
CA LYS A 580 10.27 -29.98 28.38
C LYS A 580 11.53 -29.47 27.70
N GLN A 581 11.75 -28.15 27.69
CA GLN A 581 12.95 -27.55 27.11
C GLN A 581 14.24 -27.87 27.87
N LEU A 582 14.14 -28.06 29.20
CA LEU A 582 15.26 -28.51 30.02
C LEU A 582 15.60 -29.96 29.70
N GLU A 583 14.58 -30.82 29.65
CA GLU A 583 14.75 -32.25 29.38
C GLU A 583 15.30 -32.53 27.97
N SER A 584 14.92 -31.72 26.97
CA SER A 584 15.36 -31.89 25.58
C SER A 584 16.71 -31.23 25.26
N GLY A 585 17.28 -30.42 26.15
CA GLY A 585 18.47 -29.60 25.89
C GLY A 585 18.23 -28.40 24.96
N GLU A 586 16.99 -28.24 24.47
CA GLU A 586 16.59 -27.20 23.51
C GLU A 586 16.80 -25.78 24.04
N ARG A 587 16.66 -25.59 25.37
CA ARG A 587 16.90 -24.30 26.01
C ARG A 587 18.32 -23.79 25.75
N ASN A 588 19.31 -24.62 26.01
CA ASN A 588 20.72 -24.23 25.88
C ASN A 588 21.04 -23.94 24.41
N ASN A 589 20.57 -24.78 23.49
CA ASN A 589 20.73 -24.59 22.06
C ASN A 589 20.18 -23.22 21.58
N CYS A 590 18.99 -22.84 22.05
CA CYS A 590 18.40 -21.56 21.70
C CYS A 590 19.15 -20.37 22.31
N LEU A 591 19.60 -20.47 23.58
CA LEU A 591 20.39 -19.41 24.23
C LEU A 591 21.76 -19.23 23.56
N GLU A 592 22.44 -20.32 23.21
CA GLU A 592 23.69 -20.31 22.43
C GLU A 592 23.49 -19.65 21.07
N LYS A 593 22.44 -20.06 20.33
CA LYS A 593 22.14 -19.45 19.03
C LYS A 593 21.92 -17.95 19.13
N ILE A 594 21.18 -17.50 20.15
CA ILE A 594 20.95 -16.07 20.39
C ILE A 594 22.27 -15.38 20.73
N ALA A 595 23.07 -15.95 21.63
CA ALA A 595 24.35 -15.38 22.07
C ALA A 595 25.33 -15.21 20.91
N GLU A 596 25.51 -16.25 20.09
CA GLU A 596 26.36 -16.21 18.89
C GLU A 596 25.86 -15.16 17.90
N ALA A 597 24.55 -15.14 17.61
CA ALA A 597 23.97 -14.21 16.64
C ALA A 597 24.06 -12.74 17.09
N ILE A 598 24.10 -12.44 18.40
CA ILE A 598 24.23 -11.07 18.90
C ILE A 598 25.62 -10.70 19.40
N GLY A 599 26.56 -11.64 19.42
CA GLY A 599 27.96 -11.41 19.78
C GLY A 599 28.19 -11.22 21.28
N ILE A 600 27.47 -11.96 22.12
CA ILE A 600 27.66 -11.97 23.59
C ILE A 600 28.16 -13.32 24.09
N ASP A 601 28.72 -13.35 25.29
CA ASP A 601 29.20 -14.60 25.90
C ASP A 601 28.02 -15.53 26.24
N SER A 602 28.07 -16.76 25.73
CA SER A 602 26.98 -17.72 25.87
C SER A 602 26.83 -18.21 27.30
N GLU A 603 27.93 -18.45 28.00
CA GLU A 603 27.91 -18.94 29.39
C GLU A 603 27.38 -17.87 30.35
N ALA A 604 27.79 -16.60 30.17
CA ALA A 604 27.22 -15.47 30.88
C ALA A 604 25.71 -15.34 30.65
N LEU A 605 25.25 -15.47 29.39
CA LEU A 605 23.82 -15.41 29.08
C LEU A 605 23.05 -16.54 29.78
N LYS A 606 23.53 -17.78 29.73
CA LYS A 606 22.88 -18.93 30.38
C LYS A 606 22.77 -18.73 31.89
N PHE A 607 23.85 -18.26 32.51
CA PHE A 607 23.89 -17.98 33.94
C PHE A 607 22.89 -16.88 34.35
N GLU A 608 22.94 -15.73 33.67
CA GLU A 608 22.03 -14.62 33.94
C GLU A 608 20.57 -15.00 33.64
N PHE A 609 20.32 -15.75 32.56
CA PHE A 609 19.00 -16.28 32.22
C PHE A 609 18.41 -17.11 33.37
N GLN A 610 19.17 -18.08 33.89
CA GLN A 610 18.70 -18.94 34.99
C GLN A 610 18.38 -18.11 36.24
N HIS A 611 19.20 -17.10 36.53
CA HIS A 611 19.00 -16.21 37.66
C HIS A 611 17.70 -15.39 37.55
N PHE A 612 17.47 -14.75 36.41
CA PHE A 612 16.32 -13.86 36.21
C PHE A 612 15.02 -14.59 35.87
N HIS A 613 15.09 -15.80 35.28
CA HIS A 613 13.91 -16.58 34.90
C HIS A 613 12.95 -16.79 36.08
N ALA A 614 13.45 -17.23 37.23
CA ALA A 614 12.60 -17.48 38.41
C ALA A 614 11.91 -16.21 38.93
N ILE A 615 12.57 -15.05 38.79
CA ILE A 615 12.02 -13.76 39.21
C ILE A 615 10.93 -13.31 38.21
N ALA A 616 11.21 -13.43 36.91
CA ALA A 616 10.29 -13.06 35.85
C ALA A 616 9.04 -13.95 35.86
N GLU A 617 9.19 -15.26 36.03
CA GLU A 617 8.08 -16.22 36.18
C GLU A 617 7.18 -15.86 37.37
N LYS A 618 7.78 -15.51 38.51
CA LYS A 618 7.02 -15.04 39.68
C LYS A 618 6.26 -13.75 39.39
N MET A 619 6.85 -12.80 38.66
CA MET A 619 6.18 -11.55 38.28
C MET A 619 5.03 -11.77 37.30
N ALA A 620 5.21 -12.65 36.32
CA ALA A 620 4.15 -13.02 35.39
C ALA A 620 2.99 -13.71 36.14
N GLY A 621 3.28 -14.68 37.01
CA GLY A 621 2.26 -15.46 37.73
C GLY A 621 1.55 -14.71 38.85
N VAL A 622 2.27 -13.96 39.70
CA VAL A 622 1.72 -13.30 40.90
C VAL A 622 1.20 -11.90 40.60
N GLU A 623 1.93 -11.13 39.78
CA GLU A 623 1.59 -9.72 39.50
C GLU A 623 0.80 -9.57 38.18
N GLY A 624 0.57 -10.67 37.45
CA GLY A 624 -0.23 -10.70 36.22
C GLY A 624 0.38 -9.91 35.07
N MET A 625 1.71 -9.74 35.09
CA MET A 625 2.42 -8.95 34.07
C MET A 625 2.49 -9.68 32.73
N GLN A 626 2.44 -8.91 31.63
CA GLN A 626 2.73 -9.41 30.29
C GLN A 626 4.19 -9.89 30.21
N ASN A 627 4.46 -10.89 29.36
CA ASN A 627 5.74 -11.62 29.32
C ASN A 627 6.98 -10.70 29.31
N PHE A 628 7.13 -9.85 28.28
CA PHE A 628 8.27 -8.92 28.20
C PHE A 628 8.32 -7.93 29.37
N ALA A 629 7.17 -7.49 29.87
CA ALA A 629 7.10 -6.59 31.02
C ALA A 629 7.56 -7.27 32.32
N ALA A 630 7.27 -8.56 32.49
CA ALA A 630 7.73 -9.35 33.63
C ALA A 630 9.26 -9.49 33.63
N TRP A 631 9.87 -9.77 32.47
CA TRP A 631 11.33 -9.78 32.32
C TRP A 631 11.97 -8.41 32.61
N SER A 632 11.40 -7.34 32.04
CA SER A 632 11.86 -5.97 32.27
C SER A 632 11.77 -5.57 33.75
N ALA A 633 10.67 -5.91 34.41
CA ALA A 633 10.46 -5.66 35.84
C ALA A 633 11.43 -6.47 36.72
N ALA A 634 11.74 -7.71 36.34
CA ALA A 634 12.68 -8.57 37.08
C ALA A 634 14.07 -7.95 37.15
N ILE A 635 14.55 -7.40 36.03
CA ILE A 635 15.83 -6.68 35.95
C ILE A 635 15.75 -5.35 36.69
N ALA A 636 14.68 -4.57 36.48
CA ALA A 636 14.54 -3.28 37.15
C ALA A 636 14.56 -3.39 38.69
N ARG A 637 13.92 -4.44 39.24
CA ARG A 637 13.84 -4.67 40.69
C ARG A 637 15.18 -5.04 41.32
N THR A 638 16.03 -5.73 40.57
CA THR A 638 17.34 -6.24 41.02
C THR A 638 18.50 -5.29 40.70
N SER A 639 18.30 -4.36 39.76
CA SER A 639 19.31 -3.38 39.28
C SER A 639 19.98 -2.51 40.36
N LYS A 640 19.37 -2.39 41.55
CA LYS A 640 19.96 -1.64 42.68
C LYS A 640 21.02 -2.42 43.45
N SER A 641 21.11 -3.73 43.24
CA SER A 641 22.08 -4.62 43.89
C SER A 641 23.26 -4.87 42.95
N ARG A 642 24.49 -4.67 43.44
CA ARG A 642 25.71 -5.02 42.70
C ARG A 642 25.93 -6.54 42.53
N MET A 643 25.10 -7.37 43.17
CA MET A 643 25.21 -8.83 43.09
C MET A 643 24.51 -9.43 41.86
N HIS A 644 23.73 -8.63 41.12
CA HIS A 644 22.93 -9.11 39.99
C HIS A 644 23.38 -8.40 38.71
N SER A 645 24.42 -8.92 38.04
CA SER A 645 24.76 -8.51 36.67
C SER A 645 23.64 -8.93 35.71
N ALA A 646 23.30 -8.05 34.78
CA ALA A 646 22.34 -8.30 33.71
C ALA A 646 22.91 -7.90 32.34
N GLU A 647 24.24 -7.87 32.22
CA GLU A 647 24.96 -7.37 31.04
C GLU A 647 24.76 -8.23 29.80
N ALA A 648 24.63 -9.56 29.97
CA ALA A 648 24.42 -10.51 28.88
C ALA A 648 22.94 -10.67 28.53
N ILE A 649 22.05 -10.66 29.53
CA ILE A 649 20.61 -10.90 29.31
C ILE A 649 19.86 -9.68 28.74
N ILE A 650 20.26 -8.45 29.09
CA ILE A 650 19.62 -7.22 28.57
C ILE A 650 19.68 -7.18 27.04
N PRO A 651 20.83 -7.41 26.38
CA PRO A 651 20.89 -7.52 24.93
C PRO A 651 19.92 -8.56 24.35
N ALA A 652 19.81 -9.74 24.93
CA ALA A 652 18.91 -10.78 24.44
C ALA A 652 17.43 -10.40 24.60
N LEU A 653 17.05 -9.88 25.77
CA LEU A 653 15.68 -9.42 26.03
C LEU A 653 15.30 -8.21 25.17
N ALA A 654 16.24 -7.33 24.84
CA ALA A 654 15.96 -6.23 23.93
C ALA A 654 15.43 -6.73 22.57
N ARG A 655 15.93 -7.87 22.07
CA ARG A 655 15.44 -8.50 20.83
C ARG A 655 14.04 -9.07 21.01
N LEU A 656 13.72 -9.69 22.15
CA LEU A 656 12.36 -10.12 22.49
C LEU A 656 11.37 -8.94 22.45
N GLY A 657 11.76 -7.78 22.97
CA GLY A 657 10.94 -6.58 22.95
C GLY A 657 10.90 -5.84 21.62
N CYS A 658 11.86 -6.08 20.71
CA CYS A 658 12.10 -5.29 19.51
C CYS A 658 11.73 -5.99 18.20
N TRP A 659 12.17 -7.24 18.01
CA TRP A 659 11.97 -7.96 16.77
C TRP A 659 10.48 -8.22 16.57
N SER A 660 9.99 -7.92 15.36
CA SER A 660 8.61 -8.21 15.02
C SER A 660 8.50 -8.50 13.53
N CYS A 661 8.00 -9.69 13.22
CA CYS A 661 7.76 -10.15 11.85
C CYS A 661 6.29 -9.98 11.39
N SER A 662 5.52 -9.11 12.05
CA SER A 662 4.12 -8.82 11.70
C SER A 662 4.02 -7.47 10.99
N SER A 663 3.34 -7.41 9.83
CA SER A 663 3.06 -6.14 9.15
C SER A 663 1.76 -5.48 9.61
N SER A 664 1.02 -6.07 10.55
CA SER A 664 -0.34 -5.66 10.95
C SER A 664 -0.47 -4.16 11.29
N GLY A 665 0.52 -3.57 11.96
CA GLY A 665 0.54 -2.13 12.24
C GLY A 665 0.63 -1.26 10.98
N VAL A 666 1.31 -1.76 9.95
CA VAL A 666 1.41 -1.15 8.62
C VAL A 666 0.07 -1.28 7.88
N GLU A 667 -0.55 -2.46 7.86
CA GLU A 667 -1.86 -2.67 7.21
C GLU A 667 -2.97 -1.83 7.82
N ARG A 668 -3.04 -1.76 9.15
CA ARG A 668 -3.97 -0.89 9.88
C ARG A 668 -3.72 0.57 9.55
N GLY A 669 -2.46 0.95 9.45
CA GLY A 669 -2.06 2.30 9.07
C GLY A 669 -2.51 2.67 7.66
N LEU A 670 -2.28 1.80 6.69
CA LEU A 670 -2.75 1.95 5.31
C LEU A 670 -4.29 1.95 5.23
N GLY A 671 -4.98 1.15 6.05
CA GLY A 671 -6.44 1.17 6.19
C GLY A 671 -6.97 2.49 6.77
N ALA A 672 -6.32 3.02 7.81
CA ALA A 672 -6.65 4.31 8.40
C ALA A 672 -6.43 5.45 7.40
N ALA A 673 -5.31 5.44 6.67
CA ALA A 673 -5.03 6.41 5.61
C ALA A 673 -6.11 6.39 4.51
N GLN A 674 -6.60 5.21 4.11
CA GLN A 674 -7.70 5.09 3.13
C GLN A 674 -9.04 5.65 3.61
N ASN A 675 -9.29 5.69 4.93
CA ASN A 675 -10.54 6.18 5.49
C ASN A 675 -10.55 7.71 5.68
N LEU A 676 -9.42 8.39 5.49
CA LEU A 676 -9.30 9.86 5.52
C LEU A 676 -9.94 10.57 4.31
N LYS A 677 -10.70 9.84 3.47
CA LYS A 677 -11.44 10.29 2.28
C LYS A 677 -12.38 11.49 2.47
N GLN A 678 -12.67 11.90 3.71
CA GLN A 678 -13.69 12.91 4.02
C GLN A 678 -13.25 14.36 3.79
N LEU A 679 -12.00 14.61 3.38
CA LEU A 679 -11.49 15.98 3.16
C LEU A 679 -11.72 16.55 1.74
N GLY A 680 -12.36 15.79 0.83
CA GLY A 680 -12.79 16.32 -0.49
C GLY A 680 -11.65 16.71 -1.45
N GLN A 681 -10.43 16.19 -1.24
CA GLN A 681 -9.27 16.47 -2.07
C GLN A 681 -8.78 15.21 -2.81
N SER A 682 -8.12 15.41 -3.96
CA SER A 682 -7.49 14.34 -4.74
C SER A 682 -6.48 13.56 -3.89
N GLN A 683 -6.54 12.22 -3.95
CA GLN A 683 -5.69 11.29 -3.19
C GLN A 683 -4.19 11.48 -3.46
N ASP A 684 -3.81 12.16 -4.52
CA ASP A 684 -2.44 12.11 -5.02
C ASP A 684 -1.54 13.27 -4.56
N ASP A 685 -2.11 14.34 -3.98
CA ASP A 685 -1.42 15.61 -3.73
C ASP A 685 -1.09 15.88 -2.24
N HIS A 686 -1.55 15.05 -1.29
CA HIS A 686 -1.49 15.36 0.15
C HIS A 686 -0.95 14.25 1.08
N VAL A 687 0.04 13.48 0.61
CA VAL A 687 0.69 12.38 1.37
C VAL A 687 1.21 12.82 2.74
N THR A 688 1.78 14.03 2.85
CA THR A 688 2.33 14.58 4.11
C THR A 688 1.23 14.86 5.15
N GLY A 689 0.03 15.25 4.72
CA GLY A 689 -1.12 15.41 5.59
C GLY A 689 -1.67 14.07 6.08
N GLU A 690 -1.66 13.05 5.21
CA GLU A 690 -2.02 11.68 5.57
C GLU A 690 -1.03 11.10 6.58
N GLU A 691 0.28 11.30 6.39
CA GLU A 691 1.32 10.87 7.33
C GLU A 691 1.13 11.53 8.71
N THR A 692 0.88 12.83 8.74
CA THR A 692 0.63 13.58 9.99
C THR A 692 -0.52 12.95 10.79
N LEU A 693 -1.64 12.66 10.12
CA LEU A 693 -2.81 12.06 10.76
C LEU A 693 -2.55 10.60 11.14
N LEU A 694 -1.79 9.87 10.33
CA LEU A 694 -1.41 8.49 10.64
C LEU A 694 -0.59 8.41 11.94
N ILE A 695 0.40 9.29 12.10
CA ILE A 695 1.21 9.39 13.34
C ILE A 695 0.31 9.70 14.53
N LEU A 696 -0.64 10.63 14.40
CA LEU A 696 -1.57 10.95 15.48
C LEU A 696 -2.51 9.78 15.83
N HIS A 697 -2.98 9.04 14.82
CA HIS A 697 -3.86 7.89 15.01
C HIS A 697 -3.18 6.71 15.69
N GLN A 698 -1.93 6.41 15.31
CA GLN A 698 -1.25 5.19 15.74
C GLN A 698 -0.28 5.41 16.90
N ASP A 699 0.37 6.58 16.97
CA ASP A 699 1.54 6.77 17.84
C ASP A 699 1.25 7.72 19.02
N ALA A 700 0.18 8.53 18.98
CA ALA A 700 -0.12 9.50 20.06
C ALA A 700 -0.50 8.84 21.39
N SER A 701 -1.12 7.66 21.38
CA SER A 701 -1.51 6.91 22.59
C SER A 701 -0.30 6.43 23.41
N SER A 702 0.87 6.31 22.79
CA SER A 702 2.12 5.88 23.45
C SER A 702 2.80 7.00 24.25
N HIS A 703 2.28 8.24 24.18
CA HIS A 703 2.85 9.41 24.84
C HIS A 703 1.92 9.95 25.92
N ASP A 704 2.49 10.42 27.02
CA ASP A 704 1.74 11.19 28.01
C ASP A 704 1.20 12.49 27.38
N GLN A 705 -0.11 12.69 27.46
CA GLN A 705 -0.79 13.79 26.78
C GLN A 705 -0.29 15.16 27.26
N LYS A 706 0.01 15.32 28.55
CA LYS A 706 0.48 16.61 29.10
C LYS A 706 1.85 16.96 28.54
N THR A 707 2.75 15.99 28.53
CA THR A 707 4.12 16.12 28.03
C THR A 707 4.13 16.36 26.52
N LEU A 708 3.29 15.64 25.77
CA LEU A 708 3.12 15.82 24.33
C LEU A 708 2.62 17.22 23.98
N ILE A 709 1.59 17.71 24.68
CA ILE A 709 1.06 19.06 24.44
C ILE A 709 2.10 20.13 24.79
N ALA A 710 2.88 19.95 25.86
CA ALA A 710 3.96 20.88 26.19
C ALA A 710 4.99 20.97 25.05
N ALA A 711 5.47 19.82 24.54
CA ALA A 711 6.40 19.80 23.41
C ALA A 711 5.80 20.41 22.13
N ALA A 712 4.52 20.16 21.84
CA ALA A 712 3.83 20.76 20.71
C ALA A 712 3.68 22.29 20.83
N LYS A 713 3.49 22.80 22.06
CA LYS A 713 3.47 24.25 22.33
C LYS A 713 4.83 24.89 22.04
N ASP A 714 5.93 24.24 22.42
CA ASP A 714 7.28 24.74 22.15
C ASP A 714 7.55 24.80 20.64
N LEU A 715 7.11 23.77 19.89
CA LEU A 715 7.19 23.77 18.43
C LEU A 715 6.34 24.87 17.79
N TRP A 716 5.16 25.14 18.33
CA TRP A 716 4.35 26.27 17.87
C TRP A 716 5.09 27.59 18.09
N VAL A 717 5.61 27.84 19.28
CA VAL A 717 6.32 29.09 19.61
C VAL A 717 7.56 29.28 18.73
N LYS A 718 8.28 28.20 18.43
CA LYS A 718 9.47 28.24 17.56
C LYS A 718 9.15 28.57 16.10
N ASN A 719 8.04 28.05 15.55
CA ASN A 719 7.75 28.14 14.12
C ASN A 719 6.67 29.19 13.76
N CYS A 720 5.86 29.64 14.73
CA CYS A 720 4.71 30.51 14.49
C CYS A 720 4.82 31.87 15.21
N SER A 721 4.34 32.91 14.54
CA SER A 721 4.03 34.22 15.11
C SER A 721 2.70 34.20 15.89
N ARG A 722 2.38 35.31 16.59
CA ARG A 722 1.19 35.45 17.46
C ARG A 722 -0.08 34.81 16.89
N VAL A 723 -0.78 34.04 17.73
CA VAL A 723 -2.06 33.39 17.38
C VAL A 723 -3.08 34.47 17.03
N ARG A 724 -3.69 34.36 15.85
CA ARG A 724 -4.84 35.20 15.51
C ARG A 724 -6.01 34.74 16.38
N SER A 725 -6.57 35.66 17.18
CA SER A 725 -7.85 35.45 17.86
C SER A 725 -8.90 35.16 16.79
N SER A 726 -9.33 33.92 16.65
CA SER A 726 -10.50 33.59 15.82
C SER A 726 -11.72 34.17 16.52
N GLY A 727 -12.51 34.96 15.78
CA GLY A 727 -13.69 35.62 16.30
C GLY A 727 -14.68 34.61 16.86
N GLN A 728 -15.05 34.80 18.12
CA GLN A 728 -16.23 34.16 18.71
C GLN A 728 -17.46 34.56 17.89
N THR A 729 -17.99 33.63 17.10
CA THR A 729 -19.40 33.70 16.68
C THR A 729 -20.08 32.39 17.04
N LYS A 730 -20.93 32.50 18.06
CA LYS A 730 -21.87 31.52 18.59
C LYS A 730 -22.55 30.72 17.46
N ARG A 731 -22.38 29.40 17.44
CA ARG A 731 -23.36 28.46 16.90
C ARG A 731 -23.46 27.25 17.81
N VAL A 732 -24.71 26.88 18.08
CA VAL A 732 -25.17 25.90 19.06
C VAL A 732 -24.77 24.48 18.64
N GLN A 733 -24.27 23.71 19.60
CA GLN A 733 -23.91 22.30 19.52
C GLN A 733 -25.17 21.43 19.48
N ARG A 734 -25.20 20.38 18.64
CA ARG A 734 -26.23 19.33 18.74
C ARG A 734 -25.75 18.26 19.73
N TRP A 735 -26.52 18.06 20.79
CA TRP A 735 -26.49 16.87 21.64
C TRP A 735 -27.00 15.70 20.80
N ASP A 736 -26.15 14.69 20.56
CA ASP A 736 -26.50 13.26 20.48
C ASP A 736 -25.35 12.48 19.85
N THR A 737 -24.44 11.96 20.67
CA THR A 737 -23.50 10.91 20.29
C THR A 737 -22.99 10.22 21.56
N GLY A 738 -23.27 8.92 21.69
CA GLY A 738 -22.70 8.11 22.77
C GLY A 738 -23.66 7.14 23.44
N ILE A 739 -23.96 6.01 22.78
CA ILE A 739 -24.32 4.77 23.48
C ILE A 739 -23.65 3.60 22.75
N GLN A 740 -22.57 3.06 23.31
CA GLN A 740 -22.12 1.72 22.94
C GLN A 740 -23.07 0.69 23.54
N ARG A 741 -23.75 -0.08 22.68
CA ARG A 741 -24.55 -1.23 23.14
C ARG A 741 -23.63 -2.42 23.39
N LYS A 742 -23.55 -2.88 24.64
CA LYS A 742 -23.01 -4.20 24.98
C LYS A 742 -23.88 -5.28 24.30
N ARG A 743 -23.27 -6.10 23.44
CA ARG A 743 -23.91 -7.32 22.93
C ARG A 743 -23.67 -8.47 23.92
N LEU A 744 -24.76 -9.17 24.25
CA LEU A 744 -24.79 -10.37 25.09
C LEU A 744 -24.04 -11.54 24.42
N LYS A 745 -23.47 -12.42 25.25
CA LYS A 745 -22.64 -13.58 24.87
C LYS A 745 -23.46 -14.83 24.48
N ASP A 746 -24.55 -14.67 23.73
CA ASP A 746 -25.31 -15.79 23.17
C ASP A 746 -25.44 -15.63 21.64
N GLY A 747 -24.94 -16.61 20.85
CA GLY A 747 -25.01 -16.59 19.38
C GLY A 747 -23.79 -17.19 18.65
N GLU A 748 -23.62 -16.89 17.34
CA GLU A 748 -22.52 -17.36 16.45
C GLU A 748 -21.15 -17.30 17.14
N ALA A 749 -20.86 -16.19 17.81
CA ALA A 749 -19.61 -15.99 18.55
C ALA A 749 -19.44 -16.98 19.72
N GLY A 750 -20.51 -17.30 20.44
CA GLY A 750 -20.50 -18.27 21.55
C GLY A 750 -20.32 -19.71 21.05
N PHE A 751 -20.93 -20.10 19.93
CA PHE A 751 -20.71 -21.43 19.34
C PHE A 751 -19.29 -21.60 18.81
N LEU A 752 -18.76 -20.60 18.08
CA LEU A 752 -17.37 -20.63 17.60
C LEU A 752 -16.38 -20.62 18.77
N GLN A 753 -16.67 -19.88 19.84
CA GLN A 753 -15.90 -19.92 21.08
C GLN A 753 -15.99 -21.29 21.77
N GLY A 754 -17.16 -21.95 21.75
CA GLY A 754 -17.31 -23.32 22.25
C GLY A 754 -16.48 -24.34 21.46
N CYS A 755 -16.45 -24.23 20.13
CA CYS A 755 -15.56 -25.04 19.29
C CYS A 755 -14.09 -24.79 19.64
N GLN A 756 -13.72 -23.53 19.89
CA GLN A 756 -12.37 -23.16 20.31
C GLN A 756 -11.99 -23.77 21.67
N LEU A 757 -12.91 -23.77 22.65
CA LEU A 757 -12.68 -24.39 23.96
C LEU A 757 -12.44 -25.90 23.85
N VAL A 758 -13.20 -26.58 22.99
CA VAL A 758 -12.97 -28.02 22.70
C VAL A 758 -11.60 -28.23 22.06
N ASN A 759 -11.20 -27.37 21.11
CA ASN A 759 -9.86 -27.44 20.52
C ASN A 759 -8.76 -27.12 21.56
N ASP A 760 -9.02 -26.24 22.53
CA ASP A 760 -8.13 -25.98 23.68
C ASP A 760 -7.94 -27.21 24.55
N GLU A 761 -9.01 -27.95 24.84
CA GLU A 761 -8.93 -29.23 25.56
C GLU A 761 -8.21 -30.31 24.75
N LEU A 762 -8.44 -30.36 23.43
CA LEU A 762 -7.69 -31.24 22.54
C LEU A 762 -6.20 -30.88 22.52
N ALA A 763 -5.81 -29.62 22.55
CA ALA A 763 -4.40 -29.25 22.64
C ALA A 763 -3.74 -29.72 23.96
N LYS A 764 -4.48 -29.68 25.08
CA LYS A 764 -3.96 -30.00 26.42
C LYS A 764 -3.93 -31.49 26.77
N SER A 765 -4.72 -32.32 26.10
CA SER A 765 -4.79 -33.75 26.41
C SER A 765 -3.52 -34.50 25.96
N SER A 766 -2.67 -34.86 26.93
CA SER A 766 -1.57 -35.81 26.76
C SER A 766 -2.15 -37.22 26.65
N SER A 767 -2.41 -37.69 25.43
CA SER A 767 -2.61 -39.11 25.05
C SER A 767 -3.23 -40.07 26.09
N SER A 768 -4.30 -39.68 26.82
CA SER A 768 -4.84 -40.52 27.90
C SER A 768 -6.24 -41.09 27.62
N THR A 769 -6.80 -40.81 26.44
CA THR A 769 -8.00 -41.50 25.93
C THR A 769 -7.86 -41.64 24.42
N SER A 770 -7.00 -42.56 23.99
CA SER A 770 -6.79 -42.83 22.57
C SER A 770 -8.07 -43.44 21.98
N LEU A 771 -8.80 -42.68 21.18
CA LEU A 771 -9.61 -43.28 20.13
C LEU A 771 -8.67 -44.12 19.25
N PRO A 772 -9.08 -45.30 18.77
CA PRO A 772 -8.23 -46.11 17.89
C PRO A 772 -7.81 -45.24 16.70
N LYS A 773 -6.49 -45.09 16.49
CA LYS A 773 -5.96 -44.37 15.33
C LYS A 773 -6.60 -44.96 14.06
N THR A 774 -7.43 -44.18 13.38
CA THR A 774 -8.24 -44.64 12.25
C THR A 774 -7.39 -44.91 11.01
N LEU A 775 -6.22 -44.27 10.91
CA LEU A 775 -5.22 -44.41 9.85
C LEU A 775 -3.83 -44.49 10.48
N THR A 776 -3.27 -45.70 10.59
CA THR A 776 -2.03 -45.95 11.36
C THR A 776 -0.75 -46.08 10.52
N THR A 777 -0.84 -46.22 9.21
CA THR A 777 0.34 -46.47 8.36
C THR A 777 0.51 -45.43 7.28
N ALA A 778 1.75 -44.94 7.12
CA ALA A 778 2.16 -44.00 6.07
C ALA A 778 1.76 -44.50 4.66
N ASP A 779 1.74 -45.82 4.45
CA ASP A 779 1.34 -46.46 3.20
C ASP A 779 -0.11 -46.15 2.81
N LYS A 780 -1.04 -46.14 3.77
CA LYS A 780 -2.47 -45.83 3.52
C LYS A 780 -2.70 -44.34 3.21
N ILE A 781 -1.80 -43.47 3.67
CA ILE A 781 -1.81 -42.05 3.34
C ILE A 781 -1.23 -41.87 1.93
N ALA A 782 -0.14 -42.57 1.60
CA ALA A 782 0.51 -42.53 0.29
C ALA A 782 -0.41 -42.97 -0.86
N GLU A 783 -1.35 -43.89 -0.63
CA GLU A 783 -2.36 -44.31 -1.62
C GLU A 783 -3.24 -43.16 -2.16
N VAL A 784 -3.38 -42.05 -1.41
CA VAL A 784 -4.23 -40.90 -1.77
C VAL A 784 -3.40 -39.72 -2.33
N PHE A 785 -2.07 -39.82 -2.30
CA PHE A 785 -1.18 -38.73 -2.71
C PHE A 785 -1.19 -38.52 -4.23
N GLY A 786 -1.74 -37.38 -4.65
CA GLY A 786 -1.67 -36.93 -6.03
C GLY A 786 -0.35 -36.24 -6.38
N GLU A 787 -0.02 -36.19 -7.67
CA GLU A 787 1.20 -35.53 -8.18
C GLU A 787 1.31 -34.06 -7.74
N LYS A 788 0.20 -33.33 -7.68
CA LYS A 788 0.16 -31.92 -7.23
C LYS A 788 0.56 -31.77 -5.77
N GLN A 789 0.17 -32.70 -4.90
CA GLN A 789 0.54 -32.69 -3.47
C GLN A 789 2.04 -32.97 -3.30
N LEU A 790 2.60 -33.91 -4.06
CA LEU A 790 4.03 -34.18 -4.07
C LEU A 790 4.85 -32.96 -4.55
N ARG A 791 4.42 -32.30 -5.63
CA ARG A 791 5.06 -31.07 -6.12
C ARG A 791 5.01 -29.95 -5.08
N GLU A 792 3.91 -29.84 -4.36
CA GLU A 792 3.72 -28.83 -3.31
C GLU A 792 4.63 -29.08 -2.09
N ILE A 793 4.79 -30.34 -1.68
CA ILE A 793 5.76 -30.73 -0.64
C ILE A 793 7.19 -30.43 -1.09
N ALA A 794 7.55 -30.81 -2.33
CA ALA A 794 8.88 -30.54 -2.87
C ALA A 794 9.20 -29.03 -2.88
N PHE A 795 8.24 -28.21 -3.32
CA PHE A 795 8.36 -26.75 -3.29
C PHE A 795 8.56 -26.22 -1.86
N SER A 796 7.81 -26.74 -0.89
CA SER A 796 7.89 -26.27 0.50
C SER A 796 9.21 -26.68 1.16
N ASN A 797 9.71 -27.89 0.87
CA ASN A 797 11.03 -28.34 1.29
C ASN A 797 12.16 -27.52 0.65
N GLU A 798 12.03 -27.11 -0.63
CA GLU A 798 13.00 -26.21 -1.27
C GLU A 798 12.99 -24.83 -0.60
N LYS A 799 11.82 -24.34 -0.20
CA LYS A 799 11.67 -23.08 0.53
C LYS A 799 12.32 -23.14 1.92
N GLU A 800 12.14 -24.24 2.64
CA GLU A 800 12.80 -24.51 3.92
C GLU A 800 14.34 -24.53 3.76
N LYS A 801 14.86 -25.28 2.78
CA LYS A 801 16.30 -25.32 2.46
C LYS A 801 16.85 -23.93 2.15
N LYS A 802 16.12 -23.14 1.37
CA LYS A 802 16.49 -21.76 1.06
C LYS A 802 16.54 -20.88 2.32
N ALA A 803 15.57 -21.02 3.23
CA ALA A 803 15.59 -20.28 4.50
C ALA A 803 16.81 -20.66 5.35
N ARG A 804 17.23 -21.93 5.33
CA ARG A 804 18.45 -22.38 6.03
C ARG A 804 19.72 -21.76 5.44
N ILE A 805 19.80 -21.68 4.12
CA ILE A 805 20.90 -21.00 3.41
C ILE A 805 20.92 -19.50 3.76
N GLU A 806 19.76 -18.84 3.77
CA GLU A 806 19.66 -17.42 4.12
C GLU A 806 20.13 -17.15 5.56
N GLU A 807 19.81 -18.01 6.53
CA GLU A 807 20.35 -17.88 7.90
C GLU A 807 21.87 -18.01 7.96
N LEU A 808 22.46 -18.90 7.16
CA LEU A 808 23.90 -19.05 7.10
C LEU A 808 24.54 -17.77 6.54
N LEU A 809 23.97 -17.20 5.47
CA LEU A 809 24.44 -15.97 4.85
C LEU A 809 24.28 -14.74 5.76
N LEU A 810 23.31 -14.76 6.66
CA LEU A 810 23.14 -13.75 7.72
C LEU A 810 24.08 -13.95 8.91
N GLY A 811 24.84 -15.06 8.96
CA GLY A 811 25.76 -15.36 10.05
C GLY A 811 25.08 -15.71 11.37
N VAL A 812 23.84 -16.23 11.33
CA VAL A 812 23.03 -16.52 12.54
C VAL A 812 22.87 -18.01 12.83
N VAL A 813 23.45 -18.88 12.00
CA VAL A 813 23.47 -20.33 12.24
C VAL A 813 24.52 -20.64 13.30
N ARG A 814 24.20 -21.55 14.23
CA ARG A 814 25.15 -21.99 15.24
C ARG A 814 26.36 -22.63 14.59
N ARG A 815 27.55 -22.38 15.12
CA ARG A 815 28.81 -22.91 14.55
C ARG A 815 28.79 -24.44 14.38
N GLU A 816 28.21 -25.16 15.33
CA GLU A 816 28.10 -26.63 15.29
C GLU A 816 27.16 -27.14 14.21
N ASP A 817 26.18 -26.35 13.80
CA ASP A 817 25.21 -26.74 12.77
C ASP A 817 25.70 -26.38 11.34
N ILE A 818 26.90 -25.81 11.19
CA ILE A 818 27.49 -25.47 9.89
C ILE A 818 28.20 -26.71 9.34
N THR A 819 27.56 -27.37 8.37
CA THR A 819 28.15 -28.50 7.66
C THR A 819 28.78 -28.05 6.33
N PRO A 820 29.79 -28.78 5.81
CA PRO A 820 30.37 -28.49 4.49
C PRO A 820 29.34 -28.47 3.35
N GLU A 821 28.29 -29.29 3.46
CA GLU A 821 27.20 -29.35 2.50
C GLU A 821 26.40 -28.04 2.43
N ILE A 822 26.03 -27.48 3.59
CA ILE A 822 25.25 -26.23 3.63
C ILE A 822 26.12 -25.06 3.12
N VAL A 823 27.42 -25.06 3.42
CA VAL A 823 28.36 -24.05 2.89
C VAL A 823 28.42 -24.09 1.37
N ALA A 824 28.58 -25.27 0.77
CA ALA A 824 28.61 -25.43 -0.69
C ALA A 824 27.30 -24.96 -1.35
N LEU A 825 26.15 -25.31 -0.74
CA LEU A 825 24.84 -24.84 -1.21
C LEU A 825 24.68 -23.33 -1.11
N ALA A 826 25.22 -22.70 -0.06
CA ALA A 826 25.18 -21.26 0.12
C ALA A 826 26.05 -20.52 -0.91
N GLU A 827 27.23 -21.05 -1.23
CA GLU A 827 28.10 -20.52 -2.29
C GLU A 827 27.43 -20.61 -3.66
N GLU A 828 26.82 -21.76 -3.99
CA GLU A 828 26.07 -21.94 -5.23
C GLU A 828 24.88 -20.97 -5.31
N TYR A 829 24.14 -20.84 -4.22
CA TYR A 829 23.00 -19.93 -4.13
C TYR A 829 23.41 -18.47 -4.31
N ALA A 830 24.44 -18.02 -3.60
CA ALA A 830 25.00 -16.67 -3.75
C ALA A 830 25.48 -16.41 -5.18
N GLY A 831 26.14 -17.39 -5.82
CA GLY A 831 26.55 -17.32 -7.22
C GLY A 831 25.37 -17.17 -8.20
N LYS A 832 24.30 -17.95 -8.01
CA LYS A 832 23.05 -17.85 -8.81
C LYS A 832 22.39 -16.48 -8.64
N VAL A 833 22.27 -16.00 -7.41
CA VAL A 833 21.66 -14.70 -7.10
C VAL A 833 22.47 -13.56 -7.73
N ALA A 834 23.79 -13.58 -7.60
CA ALA A 834 24.68 -12.59 -8.20
C ALA A 834 24.63 -12.60 -9.75
N LYS A 835 24.41 -13.78 -10.37
CA LYS A 835 24.20 -13.89 -11.81
C LYS A 835 22.88 -13.27 -12.24
N ILE A 836 21.78 -13.64 -11.58
CA ILE A 836 20.44 -13.09 -11.84
C ILE A 836 20.45 -11.57 -11.67
N GLN A 837 21.13 -11.06 -10.66
CA GLN A 837 21.23 -9.62 -10.43
C GLN A 837 22.03 -8.91 -11.53
N ARG A 838 23.13 -9.51 -12.02
CA ARG A 838 23.89 -8.97 -13.17
C ARG A 838 23.04 -8.92 -14.44
N GLU A 839 22.29 -9.98 -14.73
CA GLU A 839 21.37 -10.04 -15.86
C GLU A 839 20.31 -8.93 -15.76
N ARG A 840 19.70 -8.75 -14.59
CA ARG A 840 18.72 -7.67 -14.35
C ARG A 840 19.32 -6.27 -14.45
N ASN A 841 20.51 -6.05 -13.90
CA ASN A 841 21.20 -4.76 -14.00
C ASN A 841 21.51 -4.44 -15.47
N ASN A 842 21.84 -5.46 -16.27
CA ASN A 842 22.04 -5.29 -17.72
C ASN A 842 20.71 -5.00 -18.42
N ASP A 843 19.63 -5.71 -18.10
CA ASP A 843 18.29 -5.44 -18.65
C ASP A 843 17.79 -4.03 -18.28
N GLN A 844 18.02 -3.60 -17.04
CA GLN A 844 17.73 -2.24 -16.60
C GLN A 844 18.58 -1.21 -17.32
N LYS A 845 19.89 -1.42 -17.50
CA LYS A 845 20.73 -0.54 -18.33
C LYS A 845 20.22 -0.47 -19.77
N VAL A 846 19.73 -1.58 -20.33
CA VAL A 846 19.09 -1.60 -21.66
C VAL A 846 17.78 -0.80 -21.68
N ILE A 847 16.96 -0.89 -20.63
CA ILE A 847 15.72 -0.11 -20.48
C ILE A 847 16.03 1.38 -20.28
N GLN A 848 17.00 1.72 -19.44
CA GLN A 848 17.40 3.09 -19.13
C GLN A 848 18.06 3.76 -20.36
N ASN A 849 18.88 3.02 -21.11
CA ASN A 849 19.40 3.47 -22.40
C ASN A 849 18.30 3.67 -23.45
N LYS A 850 17.17 2.97 -23.35
CA LYS A 850 15.98 3.22 -24.19
C LYS A 850 15.19 4.47 -23.75
N VAL A 851 15.28 4.88 -22.49
CA VAL A 851 14.60 6.08 -21.95
C VAL A 851 15.44 7.35 -22.12
N SER A 852 16.77 7.25 -22.16
CA SER A 852 17.68 8.40 -22.30
C SER A 852 18.17 8.71 -23.72
N GLN A 853 17.73 7.98 -24.75
CA GLN A 853 18.13 8.24 -26.15
C GLN A 853 17.10 9.06 -26.95
N LYS A 854 17.42 10.35 -27.09
CA LYS A 854 17.15 11.31 -28.18
C LYS A 854 15.72 11.42 -28.77
N ALA A 855 15.17 12.61 -28.58
CA ALA A 855 14.27 13.30 -29.51
C ALA A 855 14.53 12.94 -30.98
N ALA A 856 13.48 12.60 -31.74
CA ALA A 856 13.56 12.56 -33.20
C ALA A 856 13.93 13.95 -33.70
N ALA A 857 15.20 14.15 -34.05
CA ALA A 857 15.69 15.40 -34.61
C ALA A 857 15.34 15.44 -36.10
N TRP A 858 14.66 16.52 -36.51
CA TRP A 858 14.58 16.92 -37.90
C TRP A 858 16.00 16.98 -38.51
N SER A 859 16.15 16.52 -39.75
CA SER A 859 17.39 16.59 -40.50
C SER A 859 17.07 17.19 -41.87
N ASP A 860 17.72 18.32 -42.19
CA ASP A 860 17.47 19.05 -43.43
C ASP A 860 17.93 18.27 -44.69
N ASP A 861 18.75 17.21 -44.53
CA ASP A 861 19.36 16.47 -45.64
C ASP A 861 18.56 15.24 -46.12
N LEU A 862 17.42 14.94 -45.50
CA LEU A 862 16.62 13.75 -45.86
C LEU A 862 15.66 14.06 -47.02
N PRO A 863 15.60 13.20 -48.07
CA PRO A 863 14.71 13.41 -49.20
C PRO A 863 13.23 13.26 -48.79
N ILE A 864 12.43 14.26 -49.13
CA ILE A 864 11.01 14.40 -48.80
C ILE A 864 10.17 13.99 -50.00
N TYR A 865 9.30 13.00 -49.82
CA TYR A 865 8.22 12.69 -50.75
C TYR A 865 6.94 13.33 -50.23
N ALA A 866 6.36 14.28 -50.97
CA ALA A 866 5.06 14.84 -50.66
C ALA A 866 3.99 14.11 -51.46
N ASP A 867 3.03 13.48 -50.77
CA ASP A 867 1.87 12.89 -51.44
C ASP A 867 1.12 13.99 -52.21
N PRO A 868 0.82 13.84 -53.52
CA PRO A 868 0.09 14.83 -54.30
C PRO A 868 -1.26 15.23 -53.71
N ALA A 869 -1.88 14.37 -52.88
CA ALA A 869 -3.11 14.69 -52.14
C ALA A 869 -2.88 15.67 -50.96
N CYS A 870 -1.63 15.91 -50.58
CA CYS A 870 -1.22 16.77 -49.49
C CYS A 870 -0.68 18.11 -50.05
N ASN A 871 -1.46 19.18 -49.93
CA ASN A 871 -1.03 20.55 -50.30
C ASN A 871 -0.06 21.14 -49.24
N ALA A 872 1.06 20.48 -48.98
CA ALA A 872 2.07 20.90 -48.01
C ALA A 872 3.02 21.96 -48.61
N VAL A 873 3.32 23.02 -47.85
CA VAL A 873 4.35 23.98 -48.25
C VAL A 873 5.69 23.46 -47.74
N LEU A 874 6.57 23.05 -48.65
CA LEU A 874 7.89 22.53 -48.27
C LEU A 874 8.86 23.67 -48.00
N PRO A 875 9.75 23.55 -46.99
CA PRO A 875 10.81 24.53 -46.75
C PRO A 875 11.73 24.69 -47.97
N ASP A 876 12.25 25.90 -48.22
CA ASP A 876 13.15 26.18 -49.36
C ASP A 876 14.42 25.31 -49.40
N SER A 877 14.82 24.74 -48.25
CA SER A 877 15.98 23.86 -48.10
C SER A 877 15.67 22.36 -48.31
N ALA A 878 14.42 21.99 -48.63
CA ALA A 878 13.99 20.60 -48.74
C ALA A 878 14.51 19.91 -50.01
N VAL A 879 15.12 18.74 -49.86
CA VAL A 879 15.44 17.86 -50.99
C VAL A 879 14.18 17.07 -51.36
N LEU A 880 13.60 17.32 -52.54
CA LEU A 880 12.43 16.58 -53.02
C LEU A 880 12.84 15.21 -53.58
N ALA A 881 12.18 14.16 -53.09
CA ALA A 881 12.28 12.81 -53.62
C ALA A 881 11.47 12.73 -54.93
N PRO A 882 12.08 12.44 -56.09
CA PRO A 882 11.34 12.37 -57.35
C PRO A 882 10.43 11.15 -57.43
N ASN A 883 10.73 10.08 -56.68
CA ASN A 883 10.01 8.81 -56.67
C ASN A 883 9.74 8.32 -55.24
N LEU A 884 8.73 7.47 -55.07
CA LEU A 884 8.27 6.99 -53.77
C LEU A 884 9.36 6.19 -53.03
N HIS A 885 10.11 5.33 -53.72
CA HIS A 885 11.21 4.54 -53.12
C HIS A 885 12.40 5.39 -52.61
N SER A 886 12.56 6.60 -53.13
CA SER A 886 13.64 7.53 -52.75
C SER A 886 13.30 8.39 -51.53
N GLY A 887 12.05 8.38 -51.08
CA GLY A 887 11.60 9.12 -49.90
C GLY A 887 12.18 8.57 -48.59
N ARG A 888 12.51 9.48 -47.67
CA ARG A 888 12.85 9.17 -46.27
C ARG A 888 11.98 9.94 -45.28
N ILE A 889 11.33 11.00 -45.74
CA ILE A 889 10.21 11.67 -45.06
C ILE A 889 9.02 11.66 -46.04
N PHE A 890 7.90 11.08 -45.65
CA PHE A 890 6.68 10.95 -46.45
C PHE A 890 5.62 11.89 -45.86
N VAL A 891 5.26 12.94 -46.60
CA VAL A 891 4.31 13.96 -46.14
C VAL A 891 2.90 13.57 -46.56
N VAL A 892 2.02 13.39 -45.59
CA VAL A 892 0.63 12.99 -45.78
C VAL A 892 -0.30 13.86 -44.95
N SER A 893 -1.57 13.92 -45.36
CA SER A 893 -2.59 14.72 -44.66
C SER A 893 -2.88 14.17 -43.25
N ASP A 894 -2.95 12.85 -43.11
CA ASP A 894 -3.09 12.15 -41.83
C ASP A 894 -2.16 10.91 -41.80
N PRO A 895 -1.11 10.90 -40.96
CA PRO A 895 -0.21 9.75 -40.81
C PRO A 895 -0.91 8.45 -40.38
N CYS A 896 -2.06 8.53 -39.69
CA CYS A 896 -2.82 7.37 -39.25
C CYS A 896 -3.73 6.79 -40.35
N ASN A 897 -4.08 7.60 -41.37
CA ASN A 897 -4.99 7.25 -42.44
C ASN A 897 -4.48 7.82 -43.78
N CYS A 898 -3.42 7.20 -44.31
CA CYS A 898 -2.79 7.60 -45.56
C CYS A 898 -2.92 6.51 -46.64
N ASN A 899 -2.56 6.87 -47.88
CA ASN A 899 -2.57 5.95 -49.01
C ASN A 899 -1.73 4.69 -48.71
N GLU A 900 -2.33 3.51 -48.95
CA GLU A 900 -1.70 2.20 -48.70
C GLU A 900 -0.35 2.06 -49.41
N GLU A 901 -0.19 2.60 -50.62
CA GLU A 901 1.08 2.54 -51.36
C GLU A 901 2.19 3.35 -50.67
N VAL A 902 1.85 4.53 -50.16
CA VAL A 902 2.78 5.41 -49.43
C VAL A 902 3.18 4.77 -48.09
N ARG A 903 2.21 4.22 -47.36
CA ARG A 903 2.44 3.52 -46.09
C ARG A 903 3.31 2.27 -46.29
N PHE A 904 3.01 1.48 -47.32
CA PHE A 904 3.77 0.29 -47.69
C PHE A 904 5.23 0.64 -47.99
N MET A 905 5.46 1.69 -48.77
CA MET A 905 6.82 2.14 -49.09
C MET A 905 7.56 2.69 -47.88
N ALA A 906 6.90 3.49 -47.03
CA ALA A 906 7.50 4.00 -45.80
C ALA A 906 7.95 2.86 -44.87
N GLY A 907 7.17 1.78 -44.77
CA GLY A 907 7.54 0.55 -44.07
C GLY A 907 8.73 -0.18 -44.70
N LEU A 908 8.72 -0.32 -46.03
CA LEU A 908 9.78 -1.02 -46.77
C LEU A 908 11.15 -0.33 -46.63
N VAL A 909 11.24 0.94 -47.02
CA VAL A 909 12.53 1.66 -47.07
C VAL A 909 12.95 2.25 -45.73
N GLY A 910 12.01 2.35 -44.79
CA GLY A 910 12.20 3.01 -43.49
C GLY A 910 12.26 4.53 -43.63
N GLY A 911 11.56 5.23 -42.75
CA GLY A 911 11.43 6.69 -42.85
C GLY A 911 10.39 7.26 -41.89
N LEU A 912 10.18 8.56 -41.97
CA LEU A 912 9.17 9.29 -41.19
C LEU A 912 7.94 9.55 -42.05
N LEU A 913 6.79 8.99 -41.70
CA LEU A 913 5.50 9.34 -42.24
C LEU A 913 4.91 10.48 -41.40
N ALA A 914 4.86 11.69 -41.95
CA ALA A 914 4.67 12.92 -41.21
C ALA A 914 3.48 13.75 -41.72
N SER A 915 2.82 14.45 -40.80
CA SER A 915 1.78 15.42 -41.15
C SER A 915 2.39 16.67 -41.78
N LYS A 916 1.59 17.41 -42.55
CA LYS A 916 1.96 18.71 -43.11
C LYS A 916 2.59 19.65 -42.06
N ASP A 917 1.94 19.82 -40.91
CA ASP A 917 2.41 20.69 -39.82
C ASP A 917 3.80 20.30 -39.29
N PHE A 918 4.12 18.99 -39.29
CA PHE A 918 5.42 18.47 -38.86
C PHE A 918 6.55 18.94 -39.76
N VAL A 919 6.29 18.99 -41.07
CA VAL A 919 7.27 19.41 -42.08
C VAL A 919 7.40 20.93 -42.13
N GLU A 920 6.28 21.65 -42.13
CA GLU A 920 6.27 23.13 -42.15
C GLU A 920 6.95 23.74 -40.93
N SER A 921 6.86 23.07 -39.78
CA SER A 921 7.47 23.53 -38.53
C SER A 921 8.86 22.95 -38.27
N LYS A 922 9.45 22.23 -39.22
CA LYS A 922 10.74 21.52 -39.05
C LYS A 922 10.78 20.66 -37.77
N GLY A 923 9.71 19.93 -37.50
CA GLY A 923 9.58 19.02 -36.36
C GLY A 923 9.23 19.68 -35.02
N VAL A 924 8.88 20.98 -35.00
CA VAL A 924 8.50 21.69 -33.75
C VAL A 924 7.04 21.40 -33.35
N ARG A 925 6.13 21.18 -34.30
CA ARG A 925 4.70 20.88 -34.09
C ARG A 925 4.18 19.91 -35.16
N GLY A 926 3.15 19.11 -34.89
CA GLY A 926 2.61 18.12 -35.85
C GLY A 926 2.89 16.67 -35.41
N VAL A 927 2.50 15.70 -36.24
CA VAL A 927 2.56 14.26 -35.92
C VAL A 927 3.45 13.54 -36.93
N ALA A 928 4.32 12.64 -36.47
CA ALA A 928 5.12 11.79 -37.34
C ALA A 928 5.27 10.36 -36.78
N LEU A 929 5.05 9.38 -37.65
CA LEU A 929 5.28 7.96 -37.41
C LEU A 929 6.60 7.55 -38.06
N ALA A 930 7.45 6.86 -37.31
CA ALA A 930 8.71 6.35 -37.85
C ALA A 930 8.59 4.87 -38.17
N PHE A 931 9.18 4.42 -39.27
CA PHE A 931 9.23 3.03 -39.67
C PHE A 931 10.66 2.51 -39.75
N LYS A 932 10.86 1.26 -39.31
CA LYS A 932 12.10 0.53 -39.53
C LYS A 932 12.12 -0.01 -40.95
N PRO A 933 13.26 0.06 -41.65
CA PRO A 933 13.37 -0.47 -43.01
C PRO A 933 13.20 -1.98 -43.02
N ALA A 934 12.06 -2.48 -43.50
CA ALA A 934 11.81 -3.91 -43.62
C ALA A 934 12.86 -4.60 -44.50
N ILE A 935 13.32 -3.91 -45.55
CA ILE A 935 14.30 -4.42 -46.53
C ILE A 935 15.62 -4.86 -45.91
N LYS A 936 15.99 -4.37 -44.73
CA LYS A 936 17.22 -4.80 -44.04
C LYS A 936 17.12 -6.21 -43.45
N THR A 937 15.92 -6.78 -43.38
CA THR A 937 15.73 -8.13 -42.85
C THR A 937 15.68 -9.13 -44.00
N LYS A 938 16.46 -10.22 -43.93
CA LYS A 938 16.47 -11.23 -45.01
C LYS A 938 15.09 -11.85 -45.22
N ARG A 939 14.53 -11.70 -46.43
CA ARG A 939 13.23 -12.26 -46.84
C ARG A 939 13.26 -12.69 -48.30
N HIS A 940 12.39 -13.62 -48.64
CA HIS A 940 12.13 -14.05 -50.00
C HIS A 940 10.71 -13.64 -50.36
N VAL A 941 10.54 -12.92 -51.46
CA VAL A 941 9.24 -12.35 -51.84
C VAL A 941 8.80 -12.94 -53.16
N PHE A 942 7.54 -13.33 -53.25
CA PHE A 942 6.89 -13.69 -54.51
C PHE A 942 5.68 -12.77 -54.73
N VAL A 943 5.53 -12.27 -55.95
CA VAL A 943 4.41 -11.39 -56.33
C VAL A 943 3.60 -12.10 -57.40
N THR A 944 2.29 -12.27 -57.18
CA THR A 944 1.45 -12.95 -58.16
C THR A 944 1.29 -12.10 -59.44
N PRO A 945 1.09 -12.72 -60.62
CA PRO A 945 0.86 -11.97 -61.84
C PRO A 945 -0.35 -11.03 -61.79
N ALA A 946 -1.41 -11.37 -61.04
CA ALA A 946 -2.57 -10.49 -60.90
C ALA A 946 -2.25 -9.27 -60.01
N PHE A 947 -1.49 -9.45 -58.93
CA PHE A 947 -1.00 -8.33 -58.13
C PHE A 947 -0.15 -7.39 -58.97
N MET A 948 0.77 -7.92 -59.79
CA MET A 948 1.60 -7.09 -60.68
C MET A 948 0.77 -6.30 -61.69
N ARG A 949 -0.30 -6.89 -62.26
CA ARG A 949 -1.19 -6.17 -63.19
C ARG A 949 -1.99 -5.07 -62.50
N ARG A 950 -2.48 -5.35 -61.28
CA ARG A 950 -3.32 -4.42 -60.52
C ARG A 950 -2.52 -3.25 -59.93
N HIS A 951 -1.29 -3.50 -59.50
CA HIS A 951 -0.40 -2.52 -58.86
C HIS A 951 0.89 -2.34 -59.66
N ALA A 952 0.77 -2.13 -60.98
CA ALA A 952 1.92 -2.08 -61.90
C ALA A 952 2.93 -0.98 -61.54
N GLN A 953 2.44 0.20 -61.14
CA GLN A 953 3.27 1.34 -60.73
C GLN A 953 4.02 1.02 -59.43
N LEU A 954 3.33 0.52 -58.41
CA LEU A 954 3.93 0.08 -57.15
C LEU A 954 4.98 -1.03 -57.35
N CYS A 955 4.72 -1.99 -58.25
CA CYS A 955 5.67 -3.07 -58.54
C CYS A 955 6.92 -2.55 -59.26
N THR A 956 6.80 -1.50 -60.06
CA THR A 956 7.94 -0.82 -60.69
C THR A 956 8.82 -0.16 -59.63
N GLU A 957 8.21 0.58 -58.70
CA GLU A 957 8.90 1.17 -57.54
C GLU A 957 9.53 0.11 -56.63
N PHE A 958 8.84 -1.00 -56.39
CA PHE A 958 9.33 -2.12 -55.58
C PHE A 958 10.53 -2.82 -56.23
N SER A 959 10.54 -2.95 -57.55
CA SER A 959 11.69 -3.46 -58.31
C SER A 959 12.94 -2.58 -58.10
N SER A 960 12.78 -1.26 -58.10
CA SER A 960 13.87 -0.32 -57.81
C SER A 960 14.42 -0.48 -56.39
N ILE A 961 13.56 -0.77 -55.40
CA ILE A 961 13.97 -1.05 -54.01
C ILE A 961 14.82 -2.32 -53.91
N LEU A 962 14.47 -3.37 -54.66
CA LEU A 962 15.22 -4.63 -54.67
C LEU A 962 16.64 -4.48 -55.22
N GLN A 963 16.94 -3.38 -55.92
CA GLN A 963 18.27 -3.06 -56.45
C GLN A 963 19.12 -2.20 -55.50
N LEU A 964 18.58 -1.75 -54.36
CA LEU A 964 19.33 -0.98 -53.37
C LEU A 964 20.41 -1.84 -52.70
N GLN A 965 21.59 -1.27 -52.47
CA GLN A 965 22.74 -1.98 -51.87
C GLN A 965 22.43 -2.57 -50.48
N ASP A 966 21.51 -1.98 -49.72
CA ASP A 966 21.13 -2.40 -48.38
C ASP A 966 19.85 -3.26 -48.33
N CYS A 967 19.35 -3.72 -49.48
CA CYS A 967 18.18 -4.58 -49.58
C CYS A 967 18.55 -6.07 -49.43
N ASN A 968 18.04 -6.71 -48.39
CA ASN A 968 18.19 -8.14 -48.11
C ASN A 968 16.99 -8.97 -48.59
N PHE A 969 16.07 -8.37 -49.35
CA PHE A 969 14.94 -9.07 -49.95
C PHE A 969 15.35 -9.70 -51.27
N GLN A 970 14.87 -10.92 -51.54
CA GLN A 970 15.11 -11.62 -52.80
C GLN A 970 13.79 -11.96 -53.47
N LEU A 971 13.58 -11.44 -54.69
CA LEU A 971 12.41 -11.77 -55.50
C LEU A 971 12.54 -13.18 -56.08
N LEU A 972 11.49 -13.99 -55.93
CA LEU A 972 11.43 -15.35 -56.45
C LEU A 972 10.67 -15.39 -57.77
N ASN A 973 11.13 -16.23 -58.70
CA ASN A 973 10.32 -16.68 -59.83
C ASN A 973 9.51 -17.92 -59.43
N ARG A 974 8.64 -18.39 -60.34
CA ARG A 974 7.72 -19.50 -60.05
C ARG A 974 8.42 -20.82 -59.69
N ALA A 975 9.51 -21.14 -60.38
CA ALA A 975 10.29 -22.35 -60.11
C ALA A 975 11.00 -22.27 -58.74
N SER A 976 11.62 -21.12 -58.43
CA SER A 976 12.29 -20.89 -57.14
C SER A 976 11.30 -20.86 -55.96
N LEU A 977 10.06 -20.41 -56.18
CA LEU A 977 9.00 -20.48 -55.18
C LEU A 977 8.67 -21.93 -54.82
N GLN A 978 8.51 -22.81 -55.83
CA GLN A 978 8.19 -24.22 -55.59
C GLN A 978 9.31 -24.94 -54.83
N ASP A 979 10.57 -24.71 -55.20
CA ASP A 979 11.73 -25.24 -54.46
C ASP A 979 11.76 -24.76 -53.00
N MET A 980 11.44 -23.48 -52.77
CA MET A 980 11.40 -22.92 -51.43
C MET A 980 10.27 -23.49 -50.58
N ILE A 981 9.07 -23.66 -51.16
CA ILE A 981 7.92 -24.29 -50.49
C ILE A 981 8.27 -25.72 -50.04
N GLY A 982 8.96 -26.49 -50.88
CA GLY A 982 9.42 -27.84 -50.54
C GLY A 982 10.43 -27.89 -49.38
N LYS A 983 11.11 -26.77 -49.08
CA LYS A 983 12.13 -26.64 -48.02
C LYS A 983 11.62 -25.89 -46.78
N LEU A 984 10.32 -25.61 -46.68
CA LEU A 984 9.74 -24.86 -45.57
C LEU A 984 9.76 -25.66 -44.27
N ASN A 985 10.20 -25.00 -43.21
CA ASN A 985 10.04 -25.43 -41.82
C ASN A 985 9.61 -24.22 -40.97
N VAL A 986 9.31 -24.41 -39.68
CA VAL A 986 8.79 -23.35 -38.80
C VAL A 986 9.68 -22.09 -38.78
N SER A 987 11.01 -22.23 -38.91
CA SER A 987 11.95 -21.11 -38.95
C SER A 987 11.99 -20.39 -40.31
N ARG A 988 11.88 -21.14 -41.42
CA ARG A 988 11.93 -20.62 -42.80
C ARG A 988 10.59 -20.09 -43.30
N ALA A 989 9.47 -20.55 -42.74
CA ALA A 989 8.12 -20.09 -43.07
C ALA A 989 7.92 -18.59 -42.82
N ARG A 990 8.69 -17.99 -41.90
CA ARG A 990 8.66 -16.54 -41.63
C ARG A 990 9.48 -15.71 -42.63
N GLN A 991 10.26 -16.36 -43.50
CA GLN A 991 11.13 -15.70 -44.47
C GLN A 991 10.47 -15.55 -45.84
N LEU A 992 9.51 -16.41 -46.19
CA LEU A 992 8.77 -16.36 -47.45
C LEU A 992 7.54 -15.46 -47.32
N LEU A 993 7.43 -14.43 -48.16
CA LEU A 993 6.31 -13.48 -48.23
C LEU A 993 5.68 -13.56 -49.62
N ILE A 994 4.35 -13.65 -49.68
CA ILE A 994 3.61 -13.64 -50.94
C ILE A 994 2.68 -12.44 -50.98
N LEU A 995 2.77 -11.64 -52.06
CA LEU A 995 1.84 -10.55 -52.36
C LEU A 995 0.87 -11.00 -53.45
N ARG A 996 -0.43 -10.96 -53.16
CA ARG A 996 -1.53 -11.38 -54.06
C ARG A 996 -2.57 -10.28 -54.21
N SER A 997 -3.31 -10.26 -55.32
CA SER A 997 -4.35 -9.24 -55.57
C SER A 997 -5.51 -9.35 -54.58
N ASP A 998 -5.98 -10.57 -54.34
CA ASP A 998 -7.17 -10.87 -53.55
C ASP A 998 -7.16 -12.34 -53.10
N ALA A 999 -8.06 -12.70 -52.18
CA ALA A 999 -8.06 -14.02 -51.55
C ALA A 999 -8.26 -15.20 -52.53
N GLY A 1000 -8.87 -14.94 -53.69
CA GLY A 1000 -9.14 -15.92 -54.75
C GLY A 1000 -8.09 -15.98 -55.88
N ASP A 1001 -7.07 -15.12 -55.86
CA ASP A 1001 -6.07 -14.97 -56.94
C ASP A 1001 -5.27 -16.26 -57.18
N GLU A 1002 -4.77 -16.87 -56.10
CA GLU A 1002 -4.04 -18.12 -56.17
C GLU A 1002 -4.02 -18.84 -54.81
N VAL A 1003 -4.16 -20.17 -54.82
CA VAL A 1003 -4.16 -21.01 -53.62
C VAL A 1003 -2.75 -21.54 -53.35
N PHE A 1004 -2.24 -21.27 -52.15
CA PHE A 1004 -0.96 -21.77 -51.67
C PHE A 1004 -1.15 -22.84 -50.58
N PRO A 1005 -0.20 -23.77 -50.41
CA PRO A 1005 -0.27 -24.77 -49.34
C PRO A 1005 -0.33 -24.12 -47.95
N GLU A 1006 -1.01 -24.75 -46.98
CA GLU A 1006 -1.14 -24.25 -45.59
C GLU A 1006 0.20 -23.95 -44.89
N ALA A 1007 1.29 -24.59 -45.34
CA ALA A 1007 2.63 -24.33 -44.85
C ALA A 1007 3.12 -22.89 -45.14
N VAL A 1008 2.56 -22.23 -46.14
CA VAL A 1008 2.84 -20.83 -46.50
C VAL A 1008 1.90 -19.91 -45.70
N ARG A 1009 2.43 -19.35 -44.60
CA ARG A 1009 1.62 -18.60 -43.63
C ARG A 1009 1.52 -17.10 -43.88
N LEU A 1010 2.39 -16.54 -44.71
CA LEU A 1010 2.54 -15.09 -44.90
C LEU A 1010 2.18 -14.72 -46.35
N VAL A 1011 0.87 -14.70 -46.61
CA VAL A 1011 0.28 -14.33 -47.90
C VAL A 1011 -0.61 -13.11 -47.66
N PHE A 1012 -0.34 -12.01 -48.36
CA PHE A 1012 -0.97 -10.73 -48.10
C PHE A 1012 -1.52 -10.10 -49.38
N THR A 1013 -2.68 -9.49 -49.27
CA THR A 1013 -3.08 -8.36 -50.14
C THR A 1013 -2.31 -7.09 -49.74
N LEU A 1014 -2.36 -6.03 -50.54
CA LEU A 1014 -1.67 -4.77 -50.21
C LEU A 1014 -2.14 -4.20 -48.85
N SER A 1015 -3.46 -4.19 -48.64
CA SER A 1015 -4.09 -3.74 -47.39
C SER A 1015 -3.64 -4.57 -46.18
N GLU A 1016 -3.61 -5.91 -46.32
CA GLU A 1016 -3.09 -6.78 -45.26
C GLU A 1016 -1.59 -6.58 -45.01
N ALA A 1017 -0.82 -6.25 -46.05
CA ALA A 1017 0.62 -6.05 -45.94
C ALA A 1017 0.96 -4.77 -45.16
N VAL A 1018 0.21 -3.67 -45.36
CA VAL A 1018 0.46 -2.40 -44.67
C VAL A 1018 0.12 -2.43 -43.18
N ASP A 1019 -0.80 -3.31 -42.77
CA ASP A 1019 -1.17 -3.54 -41.37
C ASP A 1019 -0.26 -4.58 -40.69
N HIS A 1020 0.55 -5.32 -41.45
CA HIS A 1020 1.40 -6.36 -40.92
C HIS A 1020 2.81 -5.83 -40.57
N PHE A 1021 3.26 -6.12 -39.34
CA PHE A 1021 4.55 -5.67 -38.81
C PHE A 1021 5.78 -6.13 -39.60
N VAL A 1022 5.63 -7.09 -40.52
CA VAL A 1022 6.75 -7.56 -41.37
C VAL A 1022 7.13 -6.51 -42.41
N PHE A 1023 6.17 -5.69 -42.88
CA PHE A 1023 6.41 -4.60 -43.81
C PHE A 1023 6.45 -3.25 -43.09
N CYS A 1024 5.52 -3.01 -42.17
CA CYS A 1024 5.36 -1.72 -41.50
C CYS A 1024 5.72 -1.82 -40.01
N ALA A 1025 6.95 -2.20 -39.70
CA ALA A 1025 7.44 -2.22 -38.32
C ALA A 1025 7.71 -0.78 -37.84
N GLU A 1026 6.90 -0.26 -36.92
CA GLU A 1026 7.12 1.08 -36.36
C GLU A 1026 8.45 1.16 -35.57
N ASP A 1027 9.26 2.15 -35.90
CA ASP A 1027 10.48 2.50 -35.16
C ASP A 1027 10.15 3.40 -33.98
N LYS A 1028 9.82 2.77 -32.86
CA LYS A 1028 9.53 3.45 -31.59
C LYS A 1028 10.67 4.33 -31.06
N SER A 1029 11.87 4.26 -31.64
CA SER A 1029 13.01 5.14 -31.30
C SER A 1029 12.93 6.54 -31.93
N ARG A 1030 12.05 6.75 -32.93
CA ARG A 1030 12.00 7.99 -33.74
C ARG A 1030 10.62 8.64 -33.86
N SER A 1031 9.59 8.11 -33.20
CA SER A 1031 8.24 8.71 -33.19
C SER A 1031 8.12 9.74 -32.04
N ARG A 1032 7.74 10.98 -32.36
CA ARG A 1032 7.43 12.04 -31.38
C ARG A 1032 5.98 12.51 -31.51
N SER A 1033 5.08 11.76 -30.90
CA SER A 1033 3.82 12.24 -30.34
C SER A 1033 3.26 11.11 -29.49
N GLY A 1034 2.89 11.41 -28.25
CA GLY A 1034 2.22 10.44 -27.38
C GLY A 1034 0.98 9.86 -28.08
N ILE A 1035 0.61 8.65 -27.66
CA ILE A 1035 -0.47 7.81 -28.20
C ILE A 1035 0.01 6.82 -29.28
N ALA A 1036 0.88 5.89 -28.87
CA ALA A 1036 0.99 4.57 -29.50
C ALA A 1036 1.36 3.53 -28.43
N ALA A 1037 0.47 3.38 -27.46
CA ALA A 1037 0.35 2.19 -26.65
C ALA A 1037 -1.13 1.80 -26.64
N THR A 1038 -1.51 0.88 -27.53
CA THR A 1038 -2.78 0.15 -27.48
C THR A 1038 -2.65 -0.97 -26.44
N TYR A 1039 -3.58 -0.98 -25.47
CA TYR A 1039 -4.58 -2.04 -25.19
C TYR A 1039 -5.14 -1.89 -23.78
#